data_AF-A0A1R2CL91-F1
#
_entry.id   AF-A0A1R2CL91-F1
#
_cell.length_a   1.000
_cell.length_b   1.000
_cell.length_c   1.000
_cell.angle_alpha   90.00
_cell.angle_beta   90.00
_cell.angle_gamma   90.00
#
_symmetry.space_group_name_H-M   'P 1'
#
loop_
_entity.id
_entity.type
_entity.pdbx_description
1 polymer ?
#
loop_
_entity_poly.entity_id
_entity_poly.type
_entity_poly.pdbx_seq_one_letter_code
_entity_poly.pdbx_strand_id
1 'polypeptide(L)'
;MGCSCSSKAAKIYGTSLKEAKHKHEVEELAELPVRAKDEELDLVTMVEISIKCSGLHVIDRFSSIDPVAYFLVEEEGVFEFKDRTEIQYKTTDPAFISTFKIAYSFEKQLRFKLDVYDSKNITGGEPNRNALIGTNVFTIHEIVCANQRSIAKPLLNPVIKKKDLGIIYVHSDEMSKCNEEVTMLWKVIEDKHKKAYVLKLLRSSDEEFIPVFQSESSVNGAWKPFSISLSHLCKEDNERPILAEVFEAKKSLKFTGKCLFSLSDIKNKKFEKNLENAQGNTNLRLSLENFEIVEKHTFLEYVHGGCAISMIIGIDFTKSNGEPSHETSLHHINPEKPNEYIQAIKAVGETLQYYDSDKKIPVFGFGAKLPPKFDVVSHCFAINENIFDPEIEGIDDVLSKYTEVLGKIHLHGPTHFSEIIQKSVEYAESANVSQNRQQYFILLILTDGIINDLEETIDELAIGCNLPLSIIIVGVGNEDFSTMKLLDADVNPLFSKKHNKNVERDIVQFVPYKQFKGTPYALAKEVLYEIPEQVLEFMRLNNIRPGIVKHTIIRNGSKTFSPSATNSINANDYLIKEKMEFIEEAIKLGLSRPSVENTVNKGIYCKSFDLLTEMIENKNKPKPKSILKSSSGGERRKSVQVHLVGKNKNYCFMCQANLIDVILQDCGCEVVCSKCVQVIGKDCPSCSTTIVKWIKKNPQSRGFDKHRASVS
;
A
#
# COMPACT_ATOMS: atom_id res chain seq x y z
N MET A 1 69.16 23.47 -32.40
CA MET A 1 68.66 24.50 -31.47
C MET A 1 68.02 23.79 -30.29
N GLY A 2 68.61 23.97 -29.10
CA GLY A 2 67.91 23.96 -27.79
C GLY A 2 67.40 22.64 -27.21
N CYS A 3 68.26 21.96 -26.43
CA CYS A 3 67.86 21.11 -25.29
C CYS A 3 67.08 21.92 -24.23
N SER A 4 66.26 21.23 -23.42
CA SER A 4 66.28 21.45 -21.97
C SER A 4 65.88 20.19 -21.18
N CYS A 5 66.85 19.78 -20.36
CA CYS A 5 66.83 18.69 -19.40
C CYS A 5 65.97 18.97 -18.15
N SER A 6 65.67 17.86 -17.48
CA SER A 6 65.36 17.65 -16.07
C SER A 6 66.03 18.58 -15.05
N SER A 7 65.36 18.79 -13.92
CA SER A 7 66.00 19.02 -12.61
C SER A 7 65.59 17.96 -11.60
N LYS A 8 66.58 17.15 -11.21
CA LYS A 8 66.60 16.27 -10.03
C LYS A 8 66.68 17.09 -8.74
N ALA A 9 66.10 16.57 -7.66
CA ALA A 9 66.71 16.66 -6.34
C ALA A 9 66.47 15.34 -5.60
N ALA A 10 67.53 14.85 -4.95
CA ALA A 10 67.60 13.55 -4.30
C ALA A 10 68.20 13.74 -2.90
N LYS A 11 67.98 12.71 -2.05
CA LYS A 11 68.88 12.25 -0.96
C LYS A 11 68.78 13.09 0.34
N ILE A 12 68.87 12.62 1.60
CA ILE A 12 69.42 11.42 2.30
C ILE A 12 68.73 11.42 3.72
N TYR A 13 68.32 10.32 4.37
CA TYR A 13 69.07 9.43 5.28
C TYR A 13 68.11 8.41 5.91
N GLY A 14 68.59 7.19 6.13
CA GLY A 14 67.88 6.14 6.85
C GLY A 14 68.63 5.69 8.11
N THR A 15 67.89 4.98 8.98
CA THR A 15 68.32 4.01 10.00
C THR A 15 67.03 3.30 10.47
N SER A 16 66.77 2.05 10.08
CA SER A 16 67.21 0.77 10.66
C SER A 16 66.46 0.33 11.92
N LEU A 17 65.62 -0.71 11.77
CA LEU A 17 65.49 -1.96 12.56
C LEU A 17 64.08 -2.54 12.31
N LYS A 18 63.90 -3.45 11.35
CA LYS A 18 63.83 -4.91 11.58
C LYS A 18 63.21 -5.28 12.94
N GLU A 19 61.90 -5.46 12.95
CA GLU A 19 61.18 -6.60 13.53
C GLU A 19 59.70 -6.49 13.12
N ALA A 20 59.01 -7.63 13.01
CA ALA A 20 57.62 -7.79 12.53
C ALA A 20 57.37 -7.87 10.99
N LYS A 21 58.25 -8.54 10.24
CA LYS A 21 57.82 -9.34 9.07
C LYS A 21 57.32 -10.70 9.58
N HIS A 22 56.00 -10.89 9.64
CA HIS A 22 55.26 -12.14 9.43
C HIS A 22 53.87 -12.04 10.09
N LYS A 23 52.87 -11.48 9.39
CA LYS A 23 51.46 -11.80 9.71
C LYS A 23 50.38 -11.45 8.69
N HIS A 24 50.66 -10.78 7.57
CA HIS A 24 49.58 -10.30 6.67
C HIS A 24 49.66 -10.75 5.21
N GLU A 25 50.26 -11.90 4.91
CA GLU A 25 50.27 -12.46 3.53
C GLU A 25 49.58 -13.85 3.44
N VAL A 26 48.52 -14.09 4.22
CA VAL A 26 47.74 -15.35 4.09
C VAL A 26 46.22 -15.18 4.12
N GLU A 27 45.69 -13.96 4.06
CA GLU A 27 44.22 -13.75 4.04
C GLU A 27 43.66 -13.33 2.67
N GLU A 28 44.46 -13.36 1.61
CA GLU A 28 44.07 -12.87 0.29
C GLU A 28 43.74 -13.98 -0.73
N LEU A 29 43.20 -15.11 -0.26
CA LEU A 29 42.73 -16.22 -1.13
C LEU A 29 41.30 -16.69 -0.82
N ALA A 30 40.53 -15.92 -0.05
CA ALA A 30 39.13 -16.23 0.26
C ALA A 30 38.10 -15.25 -0.36
N GLU A 31 38.53 -14.29 -1.18
CA GLU A 31 37.66 -13.26 -1.73
C GLU A 31 37.70 -13.23 -3.27
N LEU A 32 37.05 -14.21 -3.89
CA LEU A 32 36.43 -14.08 -5.22
C LEU A 32 35.09 -14.85 -5.20
N PRO A 33 34.08 -14.37 -5.94
CA PRO A 33 32.78 -14.02 -5.37
C PRO A 33 31.72 -15.09 -5.58
N VAL A 34 31.01 -15.47 -4.50
CA VAL A 34 29.66 -16.07 -4.58
C VAL A 34 28.66 -15.17 -3.83
N ARG A 35 28.98 -13.89 -3.68
CA ARG A 35 28.27 -12.98 -2.77
C ARG A 35 27.41 -11.92 -3.46
N ALA A 36 26.96 -12.17 -4.68
CA ALA A 36 26.02 -11.27 -5.34
C ALA A 36 24.93 -12.04 -6.10
N LYS A 37 23.69 -11.91 -5.58
CA LYS A 37 22.42 -11.91 -6.32
C LYS A 37 21.88 -13.24 -6.87
N ASP A 38 21.77 -14.27 -6.03
CA ASP A 38 20.73 -15.31 -6.22
C ASP A 38 19.59 -15.19 -5.18
N GLU A 39 19.82 -14.53 -4.02
CA GLU A 39 18.75 -14.23 -3.06
C GLU A 39 17.67 -13.28 -3.63
N GLU A 40 18.01 -12.40 -4.58
CA GLU A 40 17.05 -11.52 -5.27
C GLU A 40 16.12 -12.27 -6.24
N LEU A 41 16.51 -13.46 -6.73
CA LEU A 41 15.70 -14.25 -7.67
C LEU A 41 14.68 -15.17 -6.97
N ASP A 42 14.90 -15.48 -5.68
CA ASP A 42 13.98 -16.27 -4.86
C ASP A 42 12.87 -15.41 -4.19
N LEU A 43 12.94 -14.08 -4.28
CA LEU A 43 11.96 -13.15 -3.69
C LEU A 43 10.86 -12.69 -4.66
N VAL A 44 10.95 -13.00 -5.95
CA VAL A 44 9.91 -12.61 -6.91
C VAL A 44 8.74 -13.59 -6.83
N THR A 45 7.69 -13.19 -6.13
CA THR A 45 6.42 -13.92 -6.12
C THR A 45 5.88 -13.99 -7.55
N MET A 46 5.63 -15.20 -8.06
CA MET A 46 5.02 -15.40 -9.37
C MET A 46 3.52 -15.64 -9.20
N VAL A 47 2.71 -14.96 -10.01
CA VAL A 47 1.26 -15.14 -10.05
C VAL A 47 0.89 -15.83 -11.36
N GLU A 48 0.17 -16.93 -11.25
CA GLU A 48 -0.44 -17.63 -12.37
C GLU A 48 -1.84 -17.07 -12.64
N ILE A 49 -2.11 -16.71 -13.88
CA ILE A 49 -3.35 -16.12 -14.34
C ILE A 49 -4.07 -17.10 -15.23
N SER A 50 -5.29 -17.45 -14.83
CA SER A 50 -6.22 -18.26 -15.61
C SER A 50 -7.39 -17.41 -16.09
N ILE A 51 -7.93 -17.75 -17.27
CA ILE A 51 -8.91 -16.93 -17.95
C ILE A 51 -10.11 -17.79 -18.35
N LYS A 52 -11.30 -17.21 -18.15
CA LYS A 52 -12.56 -17.73 -18.65
C LYS A 52 -13.38 -16.58 -19.22
N CYS A 53 -14.18 -16.82 -20.25
CA CYS A 53 -15.18 -15.86 -20.70
C CYS A 53 -16.58 -16.44 -20.61
N SER A 54 -17.59 -15.57 -20.58
CA SER A 54 -18.99 -15.96 -20.70
C SER A 54 -19.76 -15.01 -21.60
N GLY A 55 -20.69 -15.57 -22.38
CA GLY A 55 -21.60 -14.81 -23.22
C GLY A 55 -20.91 -13.99 -24.31
N LEU A 56 -19.82 -14.49 -24.89
CA LEU A 56 -19.09 -13.79 -25.95
C LEU A 56 -20.01 -13.47 -27.14
N HIS A 57 -19.91 -12.23 -27.65
CA HIS A 57 -20.74 -11.79 -28.75
C HIS A 57 -20.40 -12.47 -30.06
N VAL A 58 -21.41 -13.08 -30.68
CA VAL A 58 -21.34 -13.64 -32.03
C VAL A 58 -21.87 -12.62 -33.03
N ILE A 59 -21.09 -12.34 -34.08
CA ILE A 59 -21.43 -11.37 -35.13
C ILE A 59 -22.68 -11.83 -35.91
N ASP A 60 -22.78 -13.12 -36.24
CA ASP A 60 -23.93 -13.72 -36.94
C ASP A 60 -24.64 -14.77 -36.08
N ARG A 61 -25.98 -14.69 -35.94
CA ARG A 61 -26.77 -15.61 -35.08
C ARG A 61 -26.66 -17.10 -35.45
N PHE A 62 -26.19 -17.43 -36.65
CA PHE A 62 -26.03 -18.80 -37.13
C PHE A 62 -24.55 -19.24 -37.20
N SER A 63 -23.60 -18.37 -36.86
CA SER A 63 -22.19 -18.72 -36.81
C SER A 63 -21.78 -19.20 -35.42
N SER A 64 -20.70 -19.96 -35.38
CA SER A 64 -20.02 -20.33 -34.13
C SER A 64 -18.70 -19.58 -34.09
N ILE A 65 -18.27 -19.15 -32.91
CA ILE A 65 -16.96 -18.53 -32.71
C ILE A 65 -15.97 -19.55 -32.16
N ASP A 66 -14.70 -19.41 -32.53
CA ASP A 66 -13.59 -20.20 -31.97
C ASP A 66 -12.67 -19.25 -31.18
N PRO A 67 -13.04 -18.87 -29.95
CA PRO A 67 -12.32 -17.88 -29.16
C PRO A 67 -10.89 -18.30 -28.81
N VAL A 68 -10.00 -17.31 -28.86
CA VAL A 68 -8.61 -17.37 -28.39
C VAL A 68 -8.28 -16.05 -27.67
N ALA A 69 -7.62 -16.13 -26.52
CA ALA A 69 -7.22 -14.96 -25.75
C ALA A 69 -5.72 -14.67 -25.94
N TYR A 70 -5.41 -13.42 -26.26
CA TYR A 70 -4.05 -12.90 -26.41
C TYR A 70 -3.70 -12.10 -25.16
N PHE A 71 -2.54 -12.39 -24.59
CA PHE A 71 -2.01 -11.75 -23.40
C PHE A 71 -0.92 -10.76 -23.79
N LEU A 72 -1.19 -9.48 -23.52
CA LEU A 72 -0.27 -8.38 -23.80
C LEU A 72 0.11 -7.68 -22.50
N VAL A 73 1.40 -7.41 -22.29
CA VAL A 73 1.89 -6.71 -21.10
C VAL A 73 2.32 -5.31 -21.48
N GLU A 74 2.03 -4.33 -20.64
CA GLU A 74 2.49 -2.96 -20.87
C GLU A 74 3.97 -2.80 -20.51
N GLU A 75 4.76 -2.40 -21.50
CA GLU A 75 6.16 -2.03 -21.36
C GLU A 75 6.37 -0.64 -21.99
N GLU A 76 6.93 0.29 -21.21
CA GLU A 76 7.14 1.69 -21.64
C GLU A 76 5.90 2.41 -22.20
N GLY A 77 4.70 2.05 -21.70
CA GLY A 77 3.42 2.63 -22.13
C GLY A 77 2.83 2.00 -23.40
N VAL A 78 3.45 0.94 -23.92
CA VAL A 78 2.96 0.18 -25.08
C VAL A 78 2.62 -1.25 -24.66
N PHE A 79 1.46 -1.75 -25.08
CA PHE A 79 1.10 -3.15 -24.85
C PHE A 79 1.78 -4.06 -25.87
N GLU A 80 2.73 -4.85 -25.40
CA GLU A 80 3.44 -5.83 -26.20
C GLU A 80 2.83 -7.21 -26.04
N PHE A 81 2.70 -7.93 -27.16
CA PHE A 81 2.27 -9.33 -27.15
C PHE A 81 3.32 -10.22 -26.48
N LYS A 82 2.90 -11.01 -25.49
CA LYS A 82 3.77 -11.98 -24.81
C LYS A 82 3.39 -13.42 -25.14
N ASP A 83 2.11 -13.76 -25.04
CA ASP A 83 1.65 -15.13 -25.30
C ASP A 83 0.13 -15.19 -25.61
N ARG A 84 -0.39 -16.37 -25.97
CA ARG A 84 -1.81 -16.63 -26.23
C ARG A 84 -2.28 -17.96 -25.67
N THR A 85 -3.58 -18.09 -25.43
CA THR A 85 -4.20 -19.35 -25.02
C THR A 85 -4.34 -20.32 -26.20
N GLU A 86 -4.75 -21.55 -25.90
CA GLU A 86 -5.31 -22.44 -26.91
C GLU A 86 -6.64 -21.93 -27.47
N ILE A 87 -7.02 -22.44 -28.64
CA ILE A 87 -8.30 -22.13 -29.29
C ILE A 87 -9.38 -23.05 -28.71
N GLN A 88 -10.48 -22.46 -28.23
CA GLN A 88 -11.65 -23.19 -27.77
C GLN A 88 -12.70 -23.21 -28.89
N TYR A 89 -13.06 -24.39 -29.40
CA TYR A 89 -13.90 -24.50 -30.59
C TYR A 89 -15.39 -24.36 -30.29
N LYS A 90 -16.09 -23.56 -31.09
CA LYS A 90 -17.55 -23.45 -31.14
C LYS A 90 -18.22 -23.15 -29.79
N THR A 91 -17.66 -22.23 -29.01
CA THR A 91 -18.19 -21.88 -27.68
C THR A 91 -18.25 -20.37 -27.46
N THR A 92 -19.31 -19.91 -26.81
CA THR A 92 -19.46 -18.53 -26.31
C THR A 92 -18.96 -18.34 -24.90
N ASP A 93 -18.61 -19.44 -24.23
CA ASP A 93 -18.22 -19.48 -22.82
C ASP A 93 -16.90 -20.26 -22.67
N PRO A 94 -15.80 -19.82 -23.32
CA PRO A 94 -14.54 -20.52 -23.27
C PRO A 94 -13.95 -20.50 -21.85
N ALA A 95 -13.48 -21.66 -21.41
CA ALA A 95 -12.62 -21.80 -20.24
C ALA A 95 -11.26 -22.30 -20.74
N PHE A 96 -10.24 -21.44 -20.67
CA PHE A 96 -8.93 -21.74 -21.22
C PHE A 96 -8.10 -22.56 -20.22
N ILE A 97 -7.31 -23.49 -20.75
CA ILE A 97 -6.40 -24.34 -19.99
C ILE A 97 -5.05 -23.64 -19.85
N SER A 98 -4.59 -22.96 -20.91
CA SER A 98 -3.36 -22.17 -20.86
C SER A 98 -3.46 -21.06 -19.82
N THR A 99 -2.42 -20.97 -18.99
CA THR A 99 -2.25 -19.95 -17.97
C THR A 99 -1.08 -19.04 -18.33
N PHE A 100 -1.10 -17.82 -17.81
CA PHE A 100 -0.02 -16.84 -17.98
C PHE A 100 0.67 -16.59 -16.65
N LYS A 101 2.00 -16.47 -16.68
CA LYS A 101 2.80 -16.24 -15.46
C LYS A 101 3.30 -14.81 -15.44
N ILE A 102 3.04 -14.10 -14.36
CA ILE A 102 3.48 -12.72 -14.15
C ILE A 102 4.29 -12.64 -12.86
N ALA A 103 5.42 -11.94 -12.90
CA ALA A 103 6.14 -11.54 -11.70
C ALA A 103 5.34 -10.46 -10.97
N TYR A 104 4.93 -10.75 -9.74
CA TYR A 104 4.28 -9.80 -8.87
C TYR A 104 5.32 -8.99 -8.10
N SER A 105 5.08 -7.69 -8.04
CA SER A 105 5.83 -6.74 -7.24
C SER A 105 4.82 -5.80 -6.60
N PHE A 106 4.90 -5.65 -5.28
CA PHE A 106 3.95 -4.84 -4.50
C PHE A 106 3.94 -3.38 -4.97
N GLU A 107 5.12 -2.89 -5.30
CA GLU A 107 5.43 -1.50 -5.59
C GLU A 107 5.24 -1.13 -7.08
N LYS A 108 5.10 -2.12 -7.97
CA LYS A 108 4.97 -1.92 -9.43
C LYS A 108 3.57 -2.24 -9.91
N GLN A 109 2.82 -1.22 -10.33
CA GLN A 109 1.52 -1.39 -10.96
C GLN A 109 1.66 -1.94 -12.40
N LEU A 110 1.85 -3.25 -12.53
CA LEU A 110 1.89 -3.90 -13.84
C LEU A 110 0.50 -3.93 -14.45
N ARG A 111 0.38 -3.37 -15.66
CA ARG A 111 -0.83 -3.45 -16.48
C ARG A 111 -0.65 -4.47 -17.59
N PHE A 112 -1.71 -5.22 -17.84
CA PHE A 112 -1.79 -6.12 -18.96
C PHE A 112 -3.17 -6.05 -19.61
N LYS A 113 -3.22 -6.39 -20.88
CA LYS A 113 -4.41 -6.34 -21.72
C LYS A 113 -4.70 -7.75 -22.22
N LEU A 114 -5.97 -8.11 -22.14
CA LEU A 114 -6.49 -9.36 -22.66
C LEU A 114 -7.37 -9.06 -23.88
N ASP A 115 -6.92 -9.49 -25.05
CA ASP A 115 -7.65 -9.35 -26.30
C ASP A 115 -8.22 -10.72 -26.69
N VAL A 116 -9.54 -10.84 -26.80
CA VAL A 116 -10.21 -12.07 -27.22
C VAL A 116 -10.60 -11.97 -28.69
N TYR A 117 -10.10 -12.89 -29.50
CA TYR A 117 -10.33 -12.95 -30.94
C TYR A 117 -11.12 -14.20 -31.34
N ASP A 118 -11.85 -14.11 -32.45
CA ASP A 118 -12.37 -15.29 -33.14
C ASP A 118 -11.32 -15.82 -34.12
N SER A 119 -10.78 -17.02 -33.87
CA SER A 119 -9.73 -17.61 -34.69
C SER A 119 -10.13 -17.79 -36.16
N LYS A 120 -11.43 -17.87 -36.49
CA LYS A 120 -11.91 -18.01 -37.87
C LYS A 120 -11.64 -16.77 -38.72
N ASN A 121 -11.48 -15.62 -38.08
CA ASN A 121 -11.29 -14.33 -38.74
C ASN A 121 -9.81 -13.88 -38.73
N ILE A 122 -8.89 -14.73 -38.26
CA ILE A 122 -7.45 -14.46 -38.27
C ILE A 122 -6.86 -14.95 -39.59
N THR A 123 -6.51 -14.02 -40.48
CA THR A 123 -5.88 -14.30 -41.78
C THR A 123 -4.40 -13.94 -41.76
N GLY A 124 -3.50 -14.88 -42.06
CA GLY A 124 -2.07 -14.59 -42.25
C GLY A 124 -1.20 -14.59 -40.99
N GLY A 125 -1.71 -15.08 -39.85
CA GLY A 125 -0.93 -15.24 -38.61
C GLY A 125 -0.98 -14.07 -37.64
N GLU A 126 -1.34 -12.87 -38.10
CA GLU A 126 -1.57 -11.70 -37.25
C GLU A 126 -3.07 -11.42 -37.07
N PRO A 127 -3.55 -11.23 -35.84
CA PRO A 127 -4.96 -10.92 -35.59
C PRO A 127 -5.31 -9.51 -36.07
N ASN A 128 -6.30 -9.41 -36.96
CA ASN A 128 -6.82 -8.14 -37.47
C ASN A 128 -7.84 -7.53 -36.47
N ARG A 129 -7.99 -6.20 -36.46
CA ARG A 129 -8.98 -5.46 -35.66
C ARG A 129 -10.42 -5.94 -35.87
N ASN A 130 -10.74 -6.44 -37.06
CA ASN A 130 -12.07 -6.96 -37.40
C ASN A 130 -12.36 -8.34 -36.77
N ALA A 131 -11.33 -9.07 -36.34
CA ALA A 131 -11.46 -10.38 -35.68
C ALA A 131 -11.60 -10.26 -34.14
N LEU A 132 -11.42 -9.05 -33.59
CA LEU A 132 -11.52 -8.79 -32.17
C LEU A 132 -12.97 -8.91 -31.72
N ILE A 133 -13.24 -9.83 -30.78
CA ILE A 133 -14.53 -9.94 -30.10
C ILE A 133 -14.61 -8.83 -29.06
N GLY A 134 -13.60 -8.75 -28.19
CA GLY A 134 -13.46 -7.66 -27.24
C GLY A 134 -12.13 -7.68 -26.48
N THR A 135 -11.86 -6.59 -25.77
CA THR A 135 -10.65 -6.32 -25.04
C THR A 135 -10.97 -5.74 -23.66
N ASN A 136 -10.10 -6.00 -22.68
CA ASN A 136 -10.09 -5.27 -21.42
C ASN A 136 -8.66 -5.18 -20.86
N VAL A 137 -8.41 -4.15 -20.04
CA VAL A 137 -7.14 -3.90 -19.37
C VAL A 137 -7.29 -4.18 -17.88
N PHE A 138 -6.28 -4.81 -17.32
CA PHE A 138 -6.21 -5.20 -15.92
C PHE A 138 -4.91 -4.68 -15.31
N THR A 139 -4.95 -4.32 -14.04
CA THR A 139 -3.75 -4.19 -13.21
C THR A 139 -3.59 -5.49 -12.41
N ILE A 140 -2.35 -5.91 -12.12
CA ILE A 140 -2.14 -7.12 -11.32
C ILE A 140 -2.75 -7.00 -9.92
N HIS A 141 -2.63 -5.82 -9.30
CA HIS A 141 -3.20 -5.47 -8.00
C HIS A 141 -4.72 -5.66 -7.92
N GLU A 142 -5.44 -5.31 -8.99
CA GLU A 142 -6.90 -5.49 -9.05
C GLU A 142 -7.34 -6.94 -8.94
N ILE A 143 -6.50 -7.89 -9.39
CA ILE A 143 -6.85 -9.31 -9.45
C ILE A 143 -6.43 -10.00 -8.17
N VAL A 144 -5.20 -9.75 -7.73
CA VAL A 144 -4.62 -10.35 -6.52
C VAL A 144 -5.39 -9.92 -5.26
N CYS A 145 -5.85 -8.66 -5.22
CA CYS A 145 -6.67 -8.15 -4.11
C CYS A 145 -8.18 -8.41 -4.31
N ALA A 146 -8.60 -9.05 -5.41
CA ALA A 146 -10.02 -9.32 -5.64
C ALA A 146 -10.55 -10.35 -4.66
N ASN A 147 -11.83 -10.21 -4.29
CA ASN A 147 -12.54 -11.23 -3.54
C ASN A 147 -12.48 -12.58 -4.28
N GLN A 148 -12.07 -13.64 -3.55
CA GLN A 148 -11.87 -14.98 -4.11
C GLN A 148 -10.80 -15.05 -5.22
N ARG A 149 -9.92 -14.04 -5.32
CA ARG A 149 -8.83 -13.95 -6.32
C ARG A 149 -9.34 -13.97 -7.77
N SER A 150 -10.59 -13.55 -7.97
CA SER A 150 -11.23 -13.53 -9.28
C SER A 150 -11.95 -12.22 -9.53
N ILE A 151 -11.73 -11.65 -10.71
CA ILE A 151 -12.39 -10.43 -11.17
C ILE A 151 -13.16 -10.70 -12.46
N ALA A 152 -14.33 -10.10 -12.57
CA ALA A 152 -15.17 -10.16 -13.77
C ALA A 152 -15.29 -8.75 -14.37
N LYS A 153 -14.88 -8.58 -15.63
CA LYS A 153 -15.02 -7.31 -16.35
C LYS A 153 -15.77 -7.50 -17.67
N PRO A 154 -16.61 -6.54 -18.09
CA PRO A 154 -17.25 -6.58 -19.40
C PRO A 154 -16.20 -6.39 -20.51
N LEU A 155 -16.31 -7.13 -21.59
CA LEU A 155 -15.46 -6.92 -22.76
C LEU A 155 -15.88 -5.65 -23.51
N LEU A 156 -14.90 -4.89 -23.99
CA LEU A 156 -15.11 -3.67 -24.76
C LEU A 156 -14.57 -3.87 -26.17
N ASN A 157 -15.21 -3.28 -27.19
CA ASN A 157 -14.69 -3.33 -28.55
C ASN A 157 -14.66 -1.91 -29.12
N PRO A 158 -13.48 -1.39 -29.54
CA PRO A 158 -13.37 -0.05 -30.10
C PRO A 158 -14.22 0.16 -31.36
N VAL A 159 -14.45 -0.92 -32.12
CA VAL A 159 -15.19 -0.90 -33.40
C VAL A 159 -16.68 -1.12 -33.16
N ILE A 160 -17.04 -2.07 -32.28
CA ILE A 160 -18.44 -2.42 -32.00
C ILE A 160 -18.94 -1.66 -30.77
N LYS A 161 -19.70 -0.57 -30.98
CA LYS A 161 -20.34 0.23 -29.91
C LYS A 161 -21.57 -0.46 -29.26
N LYS A 162 -21.54 -1.79 -29.08
CA LYS A 162 -22.56 -2.52 -28.30
C LYS A 162 -22.13 -2.59 -26.84
N LYS A 163 -23.11 -2.56 -25.94
CA LYS A 163 -22.88 -2.61 -24.49
C LYS A 163 -22.61 -4.01 -23.94
N ASP A 164 -22.86 -5.05 -24.72
CA ASP A 164 -22.85 -6.43 -24.24
C ASP A 164 -22.06 -7.33 -25.19
N LEU A 165 -20.77 -7.48 -24.90
CA LEU A 165 -19.82 -8.25 -25.71
C LEU A 165 -19.37 -9.55 -25.03
N GLY A 166 -19.96 -9.85 -23.87
CA GLY A 166 -19.53 -10.90 -22.96
C GLY A 166 -18.72 -10.35 -21.78
N ILE A 167 -18.48 -11.24 -20.82
CA ILE A 167 -17.74 -10.96 -19.59
C ILE A 167 -16.48 -11.83 -19.60
N ILE A 168 -15.34 -11.22 -19.30
CA ILE A 168 -14.09 -11.93 -19.06
C ILE A 168 -13.86 -12.05 -17.55
N TYR A 169 -13.60 -13.27 -17.11
CA TYR A 169 -13.24 -13.67 -15.77
C TYR A 169 -11.76 -13.97 -15.75
N VAL A 170 -11.05 -13.31 -14.85
CA VAL A 170 -9.62 -13.52 -14.64
C VAL A 170 -9.45 -14.00 -13.21
N HIS A 171 -8.76 -15.12 -13.03
CA HIS A 171 -8.48 -15.71 -11.73
C HIS A 171 -6.98 -15.82 -11.53
N SER A 172 -6.49 -15.42 -10.35
CA SER A 172 -5.08 -15.48 -9.98
C SER A 172 -4.81 -16.50 -8.90
N ASP A 173 -3.76 -17.27 -9.05
CA ASP A 173 -3.17 -18.08 -7.98
C ASP A 173 -1.69 -17.76 -7.82
N GLU A 174 -1.26 -17.65 -6.58
CA GLU A 174 0.15 -17.48 -6.25
C GLU A 174 0.89 -18.79 -6.46
N MET A 175 1.97 -18.73 -7.24
CA MET A 175 2.89 -19.84 -7.41
C MET A 175 3.90 -19.80 -6.28
N SER A 176 3.54 -20.36 -5.13
CA SER A 176 4.49 -20.56 -4.04
C SER A 176 5.53 -21.59 -4.45
N LYS A 177 6.78 -21.15 -4.65
CA LYS A 177 7.96 -22.02 -4.54
C LYS A 177 8.20 -22.22 -3.05
N CYS A 178 8.40 -23.45 -2.60
CA CYS A 178 8.59 -23.86 -1.20
C CYS A 178 8.70 -22.72 -0.15
N ASN A 179 7.62 -22.50 0.59
CA ASN A 179 7.54 -21.53 1.68
C ASN A 179 8.18 -22.06 2.98
N GLU A 180 8.97 -23.13 2.94
CA GLU A 180 9.59 -23.71 4.13
C GLU A 180 11.10 -23.45 4.11
N GLU A 181 11.59 -22.81 5.17
CA GLU A 181 13.00 -22.60 5.44
C GLU A 181 13.43 -23.46 6.62
N VAL A 182 14.65 -23.97 6.57
CA VAL A 182 15.21 -24.74 7.68
C VAL A 182 16.29 -23.93 8.37
N THR A 183 16.09 -23.66 9.65
CA THR A 183 17.10 -23.10 10.54
C THR A 183 17.86 -24.23 11.21
N MET A 184 19.18 -24.24 11.06
CA MET A 184 20.05 -25.29 11.59
C MET A 184 21.20 -24.71 12.41
N LEU A 185 21.51 -25.38 13.53
CA LEU A 185 22.68 -25.10 14.35
C LEU A 185 23.58 -26.35 14.42
N TRP A 186 24.76 -26.27 13.82
CA TRP A 186 25.68 -27.39 13.71
C TRP A 186 26.91 -27.23 14.62
N LYS A 187 27.48 -28.36 15.04
CA LYS A 187 28.69 -28.42 15.85
C LYS A 187 29.54 -29.64 15.57
N VAL A 188 30.87 -29.48 15.71
CA VAL A 188 31.79 -30.63 15.75
C VAL A 188 32.01 -31.05 17.21
N ILE A 189 31.77 -32.33 17.48
CA ILE A 189 31.94 -32.94 18.81
C ILE A 189 33.16 -33.88 18.76
N GLU A 190 33.75 -34.14 19.94
CA GLU A 190 34.91 -35.00 20.17
C GLU A 190 36.24 -34.46 19.63
N ASP A 191 36.29 -33.16 19.28
CA ASP A 191 37.55 -32.48 19.04
C ASP A 191 38.31 -32.18 20.33
N LYS A 192 39.29 -33.03 20.64
CA LYS A 192 40.20 -32.85 21.79
C LYS A 192 41.17 -31.68 21.63
N HIS A 193 41.36 -31.18 20.41
CA HIS A 193 42.40 -30.21 20.07
C HIS A 193 41.87 -28.78 19.90
N LYS A 194 40.56 -28.56 20.04
CA LYS A 194 39.90 -27.24 19.92
C LYS A 194 40.30 -26.47 18.66
N LYS A 195 40.25 -27.15 17.51
CA LYS A 195 40.60 -26.57 16.21
C LYS A 195 39.46 -25.75 15.65
N ALA A 196 39.77 -24.88 14.69
CA ALA A 196 38.77 -24.15 13.94
C ALA A 196 38.34 -24.94 12.69
N TYR A 197 37.04 -24.98 12.42
CA TYR A 197 36.47 -25.68 11.28
C TYR A 197 35.53 -24.79 10.46
N VAL A 198 35.35 -25.18 9.20
CA VAL A 198 34.37 -24.65 8.24
C VAL A 198 33.51 -25.81 7.76
N LEU A 199 32.19 -25.63 7.76
CA LEU A 199 31.20 -26.56 7.22
C LEU A 199 30.80 -26.12 5.81
N LYS A 200 30.73 -27.08 4.89
CA LYS A 200 30.06 -26.92 3.60
C LYS A 200 28.93 -27.93 3.48
N LEU A 201 27.77 -27.49 3.03
CA LEU A 201 26.68 -28.37 2.64
C LEU A 201 26.57 -28.39 1.12
N LEU A 202 26.43 -29.59 0.57
CA LEU A 202 26.26 -29.81 -0.86
C LEU A 202 25.01 -30.66 -1.09
N ARG A 203 24.20 -30.26 -2.05
CA ARG A 203 22.99 -30.96 -2.48
C ARG A 203 23.30 -31.90 -3.63
N SER A 204 22.76 -33.12 -3.61
CA SER A 204 22.82 -34.04 -4.74
C SER A 204 22.04 -33.52 -5.95
N SER A 205 22.65 -33.57 -7.13
CA SER A 205 22.05 -33.35 -8.46
C SER A 205 22.45 -34.53 -9.35
N ASP A 206 21.69 -34.81 -10.42
CA ASP A 206 21.69 -36.06 -11.21
C ASP A 206 23.04 -36.78 -11.42
N GLU A 207 24.17 -36.06 -11.51
CA GLU A 207 25.51 -36.66 -11.59
C GLU A 207 26.56 -36.05 -10.61
N GLU A 208 26.25 -34.99 -9.86
CA GLU A 208 27.23 -34.26 -9.03
C GLU A 208 26.62 -33.64 -7.76
N PHE A 209 27.46 -33.34 -6.77
CA PHE A 209 27.07 -32.57 -5.58
C PHE A 209 27.35 -31.08 -5.79
N ILE A 210 26.30 -30.26 -5.70
CA ILE A 210 26.37 -28.81 -5.87
C ILE A 210 26.44 -28.16 -4.48
N PRO A 211 27.44 -27.30 -4.19
CA PRO A 211 27.50 -26.59 -2.92
C PRO A 211 26.32 -25.62 -2.79
N VAL A 212 25.65 -25.68 -1.63
CA VAL A 212 24.46 -24.87 -1.30
C VAL A 212 24.67 -23.97 -0.08
N PHE A 213 25.67 -24.28 0.77
CA PHE A 213 25.98 -23.45 1.93
C PHE A 213 27.44 -23.60 2.36
N GLN A 214 28.02 -22.53 2.93
CA GLN A 214 29.33 -22.54 3.59
C GLN A 214 29.27 -21.66 4.86
N SER A 215 29.74 -22.18 5.99
CA SER A 215 29.77 -21.46 7.27
C SER A 215 30.99 -20.54 7.40
N GLU A 216 30.99 -19.71 8.45
CA GLU A 216 32.19 -19.09 8.97
C GLU A 216 33.17 -20.10 9.59
N SER A 217 34.41 -19.67 9.83
CA SER A 217 35.38 -20.46 10.59
C SER A 217 35.11 -20.34 12.09
N SER A 218 34.84 -21.45 12.77
CA SER A 218 34.55 -21.46 14.21
C SER A 218 35.33 -22.53 14.98
N VAL A 219 35.73 -22.21 16.21
CA VAL A 219 36.44 -23.12 17.12
C VAL A 219 35.50 -24.24 17.59
N ASN A 220 35.96 -25.50 17.56
CA ASN A 220 35.15 -26.71 17.69
C ASN A 220 34.01 -26.81 16.65
N GLY A 221 34.06 -26.01 15.59
CA GLY A 221 32.98 -25.91 14.63
C GLY A 221 31.65 -25.53 15.29
N ALA A 222 31.64 -24.75 16.37
CA ALA A 222 30.40 -24.21 16.93
C ALA A 222 29.95 -23.02 16.09
N TRP A 223 29.36 -23.30 14.93
CA TRP A 223 28.95 -22.28 13.96
C TRP A 223 27.69 -21.55 14.45
N LYS A 224 27.48 -20.33 13.95
CA LYS A 224 26.23 -19.60 14.17
C LYS A 224 25.07 -20.33 13.49
N PRO A 225 23.83 -20.20 14.01
CA PRO A 225 22.66 -20.67 13.30
C PRO A 225 22.57 -20.01 11.93
N PHE A 226 22.14 -20.77 10.93
CA PHE A 226 21.84 -20.25 9.60
C PHE A 226 20.53 -20.85 9.10
N SER A 227 19.91 -20.16 8.15
CA SER A 227 18.65 -20.59 7.53
C SER A 227 18.84 -20.76 6.02
N ILE A 228 18.17 -21.76 5.44
CA ILE A 228 18.24 -22.09 4.01
C ILE A 228 16.90 -22.66 3.54
N SER A 229 16.43 -22.27 2.35
CA SER A 229 15.15 -22.76 1.81
C SER A 229 15.22 -24.25 1.50
N LEU A 230 14.13 -24.99 1.71
CA LEU A 230 14.05 -26.41 1.37
C LEU A 230 14.20 -26.65 -0.14
N SER A 231 13.73 -25.73 -0.97
CA SER A 231 13.93 -25.78 -2.42
C SER A 231 15.42 -25.73 -2.78
N HIS A 232 16.19 -24.84 -2.13
CA HIS A 232 17.62 -24.73 -2.35
C HIS A 232 18.39 -25.90 -1.75
N LEU A 233 18.06 -26.33 -0.53
CA LEU A 233 18.73 -27.41 0.19
C LEU A 233 18.51 -28.79 -0.43
N CYS A 234 17.27 -29.13 -0.82
CA CYS A 234 16.92 -30.48 -1.29
C CYS A 234 15.94 -30.53 -2.49
N LYS A 235 15.54 -29.40 -3.08
CA LYS A 235 14.42 -29.28 -4.05
C LYS A 235 13.16 -30.05 -3.60
N GLU A 236 12.75 -29.82 -2.35
CA GLU A 236 11.50 -30.36 -1.76
C GLU A 236 11.43 -31.90 -1.65
N ASP A 237 12.56 -32.59 -1.85
CA ASP A 237 12.68 -34.03 -1.69
C ASP A 237 13.36 -34.34 -0.35
N ASN A 238 12.58 -34.75 0.64
CA ASN A 238 13.06 -34.99 2.01
C ASN A 238 14.07 -36.15 2.10
N GLU A 239 14.06 -37.08 1.14
CA GLU A 239 14.98 -38.21 1.07
C GLU A 239 16.24 -37.89 0.27
N ARG A 240 16.30 -36.70 -0.37
CA ARG A 240 17.45 -36.33 -1.20
C ARG A 240 18.73 -36.27 -0.36
N PRO A 241 19.82 -36.94 -0.79
CA PRO A 241 21.08 -36.90 -0.09
C PRO A 241 21.71 -35.50 -0.09
N ILE A 242 22.12 -35.07 1.09
CA ILE A 242 22.89 -33.86 1.38
C ILE A 242 24.24 -34.31 1.93
N LEU A 243 25.32 -33.78 1.34
CA LEU A 243 26.69 -34.04 1.76
C LEU A 243 27.18 -32.87 2.62
N ALA A 244 27.52 -33.15 3.88
CA ALA A 244 28.27 -32.23 4.72
C ALA A 244 29.77 -32.52 4.60
N GLU A 245 30.56 -31.51 4.26
CA GLU A 245 32.01 -31.56 4.28
C GLU A 245 32.57 -30.60 5.33
N VAL A 246 33.47 -31.10 6.17
CA VAL A 246 34.11 -30.32 7.23
C VAL A 246 35.59 -30.13 6.90
N PHE A 247 36.03 -28.88 6.97
CA PHE A 247 37.41 -28.46 6.69
C PHE A 247 38.04 -27.84 7.93
N GLU A 248 39.29 -28.20 8.24
CA GLU A 248 40.09 -27.55 9.28
C GLU A 248 40.63 -26.22 8.73
N ALA A 249 40.29 -25.11 9.39
CA ALA A 249 40.71 -23.77 9.01
C ALA A 249 42.17 -23.53 9.44
N LYS A 250 43.08 -23.50 8.44
CA LYS A 250 44.48 -23.11 8.59
C LYS A 250 44.78 -21.97 7.61
N LYS A 251 46.05 -21.84 7.19
CA LYS A 251 46.47 -21.02 6.05
C LYS A 251 45.73 -21.35 4.74
N SER A 252 45.25 -22.59 4.61
CA SER A 252 44.36 -23.05 3.56
C SER A 252 43.38 -24.06 4.16
N LEU A 253 42.19 -24.21 3.59
CA LEU A 253 41.19 -25.17 4.05
C LEU A 253 41.70 -26.60 3.83
N LYS A 254 41.87 -27.36 4.92
CA LYS A 254 42.27 -28.78 4.85
C LYS A 254 41.05 -29.67 5.07
N PHE A 255 40.73 -30.53 4.11
CA PHE A 255 39.64 -31.49 4.24
C PHE A 255 39.84 -32.39 5.46
N THR A 256 38.83 -32.46 6.33
CA THR A 256 38.86 -33.26 7.57
C THR A 256 38.05 -34.55 7.42
N GLY A 257 36.83 -34.41 6.92
CA GLY A 257 35.95 -35.54 6.63
C GLY A 257 34.58 -35.07 6.12
N LYS A 258 33.78 -36.02 5.69
CA LYS A 258 32.44 -35.80 5.13
C LYS A 258 31.42 -36.76 5.72
N CYS A 259 30.15 -36.39 5.71
CA CYS A 259 29.06 -37.30 6.01
C CYS A 259 27.84 -37.00 5.13
N LEU A 260 27.07 -38.04 4.81
CA LEU A 260 25.82 -37.92 4.07
C LEU A 260 24.64 -37.99 5.03
N PHE A 261 23.60 -37.20 4.78
CA PHE A 261 22.32 -37.27 5.48
C PHE A 261 21.21 -36.79 4.55
N SER A 262 19.97 -37.07 4.90
CA SER A 262 18.76 -36.52 4.28
C SER A 262 18.01 -35.63 5.26
N LEU A 263 17.02 -34.87 4.79
CA LEU A 263 16.15 -34.11 5.70
C LEU A 263 15.37 -35.04 6.63
N SER A 264 14.94 -36.20 6.16
CA SER A 264 14.28 -37.22 6.99
C SER A 264 15.16 -37.76 8.13
N ASP A 265 16.50 -37.76 7.96
CA ASP A 265 17.43 -38.19 9.00
C ASP A 265 17.52 -37.18 10.16
N ILE A 266 17.36 -35.89 9.86
CA ILE A 266 17.51 -34.80 10.82
C ILE A 266 16.17 -34.28 11.37
N LYS A 267 15.07 -34.49 10.64
CA LYS A 267 13.72 -34.05 11.04
C LYS A 267 13.27 -34.79 12.30
N ASN A 268 13.03 -34.03 13.37
CA ASN A 268 12.52 -34.49 14.66
C ASN A 268 13.44 -35.44 15.46
N LYS A 269 14.76 -35.46 15.19
CA LYS A 269 15.73 -36.31 15.91
C LYS A 269 17.00 -35.53 16.25
N LYS A 270 17.67 -35.89 17.34
CA LYS A 270 19.07 -35.51 17.56
C LYS A 270 19.93 -36.22 16.52
N PHE A 271 20.57 -35.47 15.65
CA PHE A 271 21.45 -36.01 14.62
C PHE A 271 22.91 -35.92 15.06
N GLU A 272 23.59 -37.06 15.06
CA GLU A 272 25.03 -37.17 15.28
C GLU A 272 25.60 -38.22 14.33
N LYS A 273 26.60 -37.86 13.53
CA LYS A 273 27.23 -38.78 12.58
C LYS A 273 28.75 -38.63 12.54
N ASN A 274 29.46 -39.74 12.46
CA ASN A 274 30.91 -39.74 12.29
C ASN A 274 31.27 -39.14 10.92
N LEU A 275 32.34 -38.33 10.90
CA LEU A 275 32.90 -37.84 9.65
C LEU A 275 33.81 -38.91 9.04
N GLU A 276 33.67 -39.17 7.75
CA GLU A 276 34.45 -40.13 6.98
C GLU A 276 35.51 -39.43 6.13
N ASN A 277 36.71 -40.00 6.06
CA ASN A 277 37.75 -39.57 5.13
C ASN A 277 38.36 -40.78 4.39
N ALA A 278 39.40 -40.58 3.58
CA ALA A 278 40.04 -41.66 2.82
C ALA A 278 40.59 -42.82 3.68
N GLN A 279 40.72 -42.63 5.00
CA GLN A 279 41.21 -43.62 5.97
C GLN A 279 40.06 -44.28 6.77
N GLY A 280 38.80 -43.94 6.48
CA GLY A 280 37.61 -44.45 7.16
C GLY A 280 36.97 -43.43 8.11
N ASN A 281 36.27 -43.93 9.13
CA ASN A 281 35.63 -43.09 10.16
C ASN A 281 36.69 -42.36 10.99
N THR A 282 36.56 -41.04 11.06
CA THR A 282 37.34 -40.21 11.97
C THR A 282 36.75 -40.24 13.38
N ASN A 283 37.53 -39.81 14.37
CA ASN A 283 37.05 -39.61 15.74
C ASN A 283 36.22 -38.32 15.92
N LEU A 284 35.93 -37.60 14.83
CA LEU A 284 35.16 -36.36 14.87
C LEU A 284 33.73 -36.65 14.44
N ARG A 285 32.77 -36.11 15.20
CA ARG A 285 31.34 -36.25 14.92
C ARG A 285 30.72 -34.91 14.59
N LEU A 286 29.90 -34.87 13.54
CA LEU A 286 29.06 -33.74 13.23
C LEU A 286 27.73 -33.93 13.97
N SER A 287 27.32 -32.91 14.73
CA SER A 287 26.09 -32.90 15.51
C SER A 287 25.22 -31.70 15.14
N LEU A 288 23.92 -31.94 15.08
CA LEU A 288 22.89 -30.91 14.93
C LEU A 288 22.29 -30.60 16.30
N GLU A 289 22.59 -29.41 16.83
CA GLU A 289 22.11 -28.97 18.15
C GLU A 289 20.67 -28.41 18.08
N ASN A 290 20.33 -27.69 17.00
CA ASN A 290 18.99 -27.18 16.75
C ASN A 290 18.57 -27.41 15.30
N PHE A 291 17.30 -27.78 15.12
CA PHE A 291 16.66 -27.96 13.82
C PHE A 291 15.22 -27.47 13.92
N GLU A 292 14.90 -26.46 13.13
CA GLU A 292 13.56 -25.89 13.07
C GLU A 292 13.17 -25.68 11.61
N ILE A 293 12.01 -26.20 11.22
CA ILE A 293 11.40 -25.85 9.93
C ILE A 293 10.47 -24.69 10.22
N VAL A 294 10.81 -23.54 9.64
CA VAL A 294 10.02 -22.31 9.73
C VAL A 294 9.26 -22.16 8.43
N GLU A 295 7.94 -22.12 8.54
CA GLU A 295 7.06 -21.75 7.44
C GLU A 295 7.20 -20.24 7.22
N LYS A 296 7.87 -19.85 6.14
CA LYS A 296 7.96 -18.48 5.64
C LYS A 296 6.71 -18.15 4.85
N HIS A 297 5.85 -17.35 5.44
CA HIS A 297 4.68 -16.84 4.76
C HIS A 297 5.03 -15.70 3.81
N THR A 298 4.39 -15.66 2.64
CA THR A 298 4.57 -14.54 1.70
C THR A 298 3.62 -13.40 2.05
N PHE A 299 3.93 -12.20 1.57
CA PHE A 299 3.06 -11.04 1.76
C PHE A 299 1.66 -11.29 1.17
N LEU A 300 1.60 -11.91 -0.01
CA LEU A 300 0.34 -12.22 -0.68
C LEU A 300 -0.50 -13.25 0.09
N GLU A 301 0.10 -14.19 0.81
CA GLU A 301 -0.67 -15.08 1.68
C GLU A 301 -1.45 -14.32 2.75
N TYR A 302 -0.88 -13.27 3.36
CA TYR A 302 -1.60 -12.42 4.32
C TYR A 302 -2.71 -11.62 3.64
N VAL A 303 -2.43 -10.99 2.48
CA VAL A 303 -3.45 -10.24 1.71
C VAL A 303 -4.61 -11.16 1.33
N HIS A 304 -4.30 -12.34 0.76
CA HIS A 304 -5.30 -13.35 0.42
C HIS A 304 -6.02 -13.88 1.66
N GLY A 305 -5.33 -13.97 2.80
CA GLY A 305 -5.88 -14.38 4.09
C GLY A 305 -6.84 -13.36 4.72
N GLY A 306 -7.02 -12.20 4.09
CA GLY A 306 -7.91 -11.14 4.56
C GLY A 306 -7.25 -10.12 5.49
N CYS A 307 -5.92 -10.04 5.47
CA CYS A 307 -5.20 -8.93 6.10
C CYS A 307 -5.52 -7.62 5.36
N ALA A 308 -6.06 -6.64 6.08
CA ALA A 308 -6.36 -5.32 5.54
C ALA A 308 -5.17 -4.38 5.74
N ILE A 309 -4.76 -3.67 4.68
CA ILE A 309 -3.69 -2.67 4.75
C ILE A 309 -4.33 -1.30 4.57
N SER A 310 -4.39 -0.53 5.65
CA SER A 310 -5.02 0.78 5.70
C SER A 310 -3.99 1.89 5.55
N MET A 311 -4.28 2.89 4.73
CA MET A 311 -3.39 4.04 4.53
C MET A 311 -3.87 5.24 5.35
N ILE A 312 -2.95 5.96 5.98
CA ILE A 312 -3.14 7.25 6.63
C ILE A 312 -2.27 8.28 5.92
N ILE A 313 -2.76 9.48 5.66
CA ILE A 313 -1.98 10.53 4.99
C ILE A 313 -1.79 11.73 5.93
N GLY A 314 -0.55 12.17 6.11
CA GLY A 314 -0.16 13.41 6.78
C GLY A 314 0.42 14.42 5.78
N ILE A 315 -0.17 15.59 5.67
CA ILE A 315 0.26 16.65 4.75
C ILE A 315 0.82 17.83 5.53
N ASP A 316 2.06 18.19 5.21
CA ASP A 316 2.70 19.40 5.71
C ASP A 316 2.04 20.65 5.11
N PHE A 317 1.53 21.53 5.97
CA PHE A 317 0.98 22.85 5.61
C PHE A 317 1.80 23.97 6.25
N THR A 318 3.10 23.77 6.38
CA THR A 318 3.98 24.76 7.00
C THR A 318 4.33 25.90 6.05
N LYS A 319 4.76 27.03 6.63
CA LYS A 319 5.06 28.28 5.92
C LYS A 319 6.28 28.15 4.99
N SER A 320 7.17 27.17 5.20
CA SER A 320 8.30 26.90 4.29
C SER A 320 7.85 26.64 2.85
N ASN A 321 6.67 26.06 2.68
CA ASN A 321 6.07 25.79 1.37
C ASN A 321 5.76 27.04 0.54
N GLY A 322 5.73 28.21 1.16
CA GLY A 322 5.36 29.48 0.53
C GLY A 322 3.85 29.64 0.33
N GLU A 323 3.42 30.88 0.15
CA GLU A 323 2.01 31.25 0.01
C GLU A 323 1.35 30.55 -1.21
N PRO A 324 0.27 29.77 -1.06
CA PRO A 324 -0.32 28.98 -2.15
C PRO A 324 -0.77 29.79 -3.38
N SER A 325 -1.05 31.07 -3.19
CA SER A 325 -1.39 32.00 -4.27
C SER A 325 -0.22 32.32 -5.20
N HIS A 326 1.02 32.10 -4.76
CA HIS A 326 2.22 32.35 -5.55
C HIS A 326 2.62 31.11 -6.36
N GLU A 327 3.02 31.30 -7.61
CA GLU A 327 3.45 30.21 -8.50
C GLU A 327 4.70 29.45 -8.00
N THR A 328 5.50 30.08 -7.14
CA THR A 328 6.69 29.47 -6.54
C THR A 328 6.38 28.58 -5.34
N SER A 329 5.14 28.57 -4.85
CA SER A 329 4.73 27.73 -3.72
C SER A 329 4.67 26.26 -4.10
N LEU A 330 5.09 25.39 -3.19
CA LEU A 330 4.96 23.94 -3.35
C LEU A 330 3.49 23.49 -3.25
N HIS A 331 2.62 24.30 -2.66
CA HIS A 331 1.17 24.07 -2.62
C HIS A 331 0.42 24.75 -3.77
N HIS A 332 1.09 25.45 -4.69
CA HIS A 332 0.43 26.15 -5.77
C HIS A 332 -0.47 25.20 -6.59
N ILE A 333 -1.74 25.57 -6.78
CA ILE A 333 -2.71 24.77 -7.51
C ILE A 333 -2.76 25.27 -8.96
N ASN A 334 -2.13 24.52 -9.86
CA ASN A 334 -2.12 24.81 -11.29
C ASN A 334 -3.01 23.79 -12.05
N PRO A 335 -3.99 24.24 -12.86
CA PRO A 335 -4.86 23.35 -13.64
C PRO A 335 -4.15 22.46 -14.67
N GLU A 336 -3.02 22.89 -15.21
CA GLU A 336 -2.28 22.17 -16.26
C GLU A 336 -1.21 21.23 -15.69
N LYS A 337 -0.59 21.62 -14.57
CA LYS A 337 0.49 20.87 -13.95
C LYS A 337 0.25 20.70 -12.45
N PRO A 338 -0.06 19.50 -11.95
CA PRO A 338 -0.21 19.27 -10.52
C PRO A 338 1.11 19.57 -9.77
N ASN A 339 1.02 20.06 -8.54
CA ASN A 339 2.19 20.25 -7.69
C ASN A 339 2.77 18.91 -7.18
N GLU A 340 3.91 18.98 -6.49
CA GLU A 340 4.63 17.78 -6.03
C GLU A 340 3.82 16.99 -4.99
N TYR A 341 3.08 17.65 -4.11
CA TYR A 341 2.16 17.00 -3.16
C TYR A 341 1.08 16.18 -3.88
N ILE A 342 0.37 16.78 -4.84
CA ILE A 342 -0.68 16.10 -5.62
C ILE A 342 -0.11 14.90 -6.37
N GLN A 343 1.06 15.06 -7.00
CA GLN A 343 1.71 13.97 -7.74
C GLN A 343 2.12 12.82 -6.82
N ALA A 344 2.70 13.12 -5.65
CA ALA A 344 3.13 12.11 -4.68
C ALA A 344 1.94 11.36 -4.06
N ILE A 345 0.90 12.08 -3.60
CA ILE A 345 -0.35 11.48 -3.08
C ILE A 345 -0.96 10.55 -4.12
N LYS A 346 -1.02 11.00 -5.38
CA LYS A 346 -1.56 10.19 -6.47
C LYS A 346 -0.72 8.94 -6.74
N ALA A 347 0.59 9.08 -6.87
CA ALA A 347 1.48 7.96 -7.19
C ALA A 347 1.44 6.85 -6.13
N VAL A 348 1.54 7.22 -4.85
CA VAL A 348 1.53 6.25 -3.73
C VAL A 348 0.12 5.74 -3.47
N GLY A 349 -0.85 6.64 -3.42
CA GLY A 349 -2.24 6.31 -3.12
C GLY A 349 -2.90 5.44 -4.18
N GLU A 350 -2.58 5.62 -5.47
CA GLU A 350 -3.14 4.77 -6.53
C GLU A 350 -2.71 3.30 -6.40
N THR A 351 -1.55 3.04 -5.81
CA THR A 351 -1.03 1.68 -5.58
C THR A 351 -1.59 1.10 -4.28
N LEU A 352 -1.56 1.87 -3.19
CA LEU A 352 -1.99 1.39 -1.86
C LEU A 352 -3.50 1.20 -1.73
N GLN A 353 -4.33 1.98 -2.42
CA GLN A 353 -5.80 1.88 -2.32
C GLN A 353 -6.38 0.52 -2.73
N TYR A 354 -5.60 -0.36 -3.39
CA TYR A 354 -6.03 -1.71 -3.76
C TYR A 354 -5.99 -2.67 -2.56
N TYR A 355 -5.10 -2.43 -1.60
CA TYR A 355 -4.95 -3.24 -0.39
C TYR A 355 -5.82 -2.76 0.77
N ASP A 356 -6.41 -1.57 0.61
CA ASP A 356 -7.40 -1.03 1.54
C ASP A 356 -8.81 -1.54 1.18
N SER A 357 -9.41 -2.28 2.11
CA SER A 357 -10.67 -3.00 1.88
C SER A 357 -11.89 -2.08 1.71
N ASP A 358 -11.90 -0.91 2.35
CA ASP A 358 -13.02 0.03 2.27
C ASP A 358 -12.67 1.34 1.56
N LYS A 359 -11.38 1.53 1.23
CA LYS A 359 -10.86 2.71 0.51
C LYS A 359 -11.11 4.03 1.25
N LYS A 360 -11.32 3.95 2.56
CA LYS A 360 -11.51 5.12 3.42
C LYS A 360 -10.20 5.49 4.06
N ILE A 361 -9.68 6.65 3.68
CA ILE A 361 -8.34 7.06 4.03
C ILE A 361 -8.45 8.21 5.04
N PRO A 362 -7.99 8.02 6.29
CA PRO A 362 -7.80 9.12 7.22
C PRO A 362 -6.76 10.11 6.68
N VAL A 363 -7.12 11.38 6.55
CA VAL A 363 -6.20 12.42 6.06
C VAL A 363 -6.10 13.58 7.03
N PHE A 364 -4.86 13.85 7.43
CA PHE A 364 -4.49 14.88 8.39
C PHE A 364 -3.55 15.90 7.75
N GLY A 365 -3.62 17.14 8.23
CA GLY A 365 -2.65 18.18 8.00
C GLY A 365 -1.90 18.54 9.27
N PHE A 366 -0.71 19.12 9.13
CA PHE A 366 0.07 19.62 10.27
C PHE A 366 0.79 20.94 9.94
N GLY A 367 1.05 21.76 10.97
CA GLY A 367 1.80 23.00 10.83
C GLY A 367 1.00 24.20 10.34
N ALA A 368 -0.32 24.22 10.53
CA ALA A 368 -1.18 25.32 10.09
C ALA A 368 -1.98 25.96 11.22
N LYS A 369 -2.36 27.22 11.02
CA LYS A 369 -3.34 27.93 11.83
C LYS A 369 -4.74 27.69 11.28
N LEU A 370 -5.65 27.37 12.19
CA LEU A 370 -7.00 26.92 11.84
C LEU A 370 -8.04 28.05 12.00
N PRO A 371 -9.10 28.08 11.17
CA PRO A 371 -10.24 28.96 11.39
C PRO A 371 -10.97 28.57 12.69
N PRO A 372 -11.65 29.49 13.38
CA PRO A 372 -12.09 30.79 12.86
C PRO A 372 -11.19 31.98 13.18
N LYS A 373 -10.38 31.96 14.25
CA LYS A 373 -9.55 33.11 14.67
C LYS A 373 -8.11 33.05 14.15
N PHE A 374 -7.60 31.88 13.77
CA PHE A 374 -6.22 31.68 13.30
C PHE A 374 -5.14 32.09 14.33
N ASP A 375 -5.43 31.88 15.61
CA ASP A 375 -4.53 32.13 16.74
C ASP A 375 -3.75 30.88 17.15
N VAL A 376 -4.38 29.71 17.13
CA VAL A 376 -3.75 28.42 17.49
C VAL A 376 -3.15 27.72 16.27
N VAL A 377 -1.93 27.20 16.43
CA VAL A 377 -1.26 26.30 15.47
C VAL A 377 -1.63 24.87 15.81
N SER A 378 -1.97 24.07 14.82
CA SER A 378 -2.22 22.64 14.98
C SER A 378 -1.21 21.83 14.19
N HIS A 379 -0.61 20.82 14.84
CA HIS A 379 0.29 19.87 14.18
C HIS A 379 -0.38 18.50 13.93
N CYS A 380 -1.70 18.40 14.11
CA CYS A 380 -2.51 17.29 13.64
C CYS A 380 -4.00 17.71 13.57
N PHE A 381 -4.52 17.93 12.37
CA PHE A 381 -5.92 18.28 12.13
C PHE A 381 -6.49 17.52 10.94
N ALA A 382 -7.77 17.16 10.99
CA ALA A 382 -8.43 16.49 9.88
C ALA A 382 -8.75 17.47 8.75
N ILE A 383 -8.32 17.16 7.52
CA ILE A 383 -8.51 18.06 6.38
C ILE A 383 -9.98 18.18 5.94
N ASN A 384 -10.81 17.20 6.32
CA ASN A 384 -12.25 17.20 6.09
C ASN A 384 -13.05 17.94 7.17
N GLU A 385 -12.35 18.65 8.07
CA GLU A 385 -12.92 19.45 9.16
C GLU A 385 -13.56 18.62 10.29
N ASN A 386 -13.31 17.31 10.34
CA ASN A 386 -13.85 16.44 11.38
C ASN A 386 -12.82 15.43 11.91
N ILE A 387 -12.17 15.77 13.02
CA ILE A 387 -11.17 14.92 13.67
C ILE A 387 -11.71 13.58 14.18
N PHE A 388 -13.03 13.49 14.41
CA PHE A 388 -13.69 12.28 14.89
C PHE A 388 -14.25 11.40 13.76
N ASP A 389 -14.09 11.83 12.51
CA ASP A 389 -14.40 11.07 11.31
C ASP A 389 -13.51 11.62 10.17
N PRO A 390 -12.18 11.39 10.22
CA PRO A 390 -11.21 11.99 9.29
C PRO A 390 -11.11 11.22 7.96
N GLU A 391 -11.91 10.16 7.79
CA GLU A 391 -11.92 9.27 6.64
C GLU A 391 -12.46 9.99 5.38
N ILE A 392 -11.79 9.76 4.25
CA ILE A 392 -12.17 10.28 2.93
C ILE A 392 -12.20 9.11 1.93
N GLU A 393 -13.22 9.07 1.06
CA GLU A 393 -13.45 7.96 0.13
C GLU A 393 -12.57 8.07 -1.13
N GLY A 394 -11.44 7.36 -1.15
CA GLY A 394 -10.55 7.28 -2.31
C GLY A 394 -9.68 8.53 -2.59
N ILE A 395 -8.70 8.37 -3.47
CA ILE A 395 -7.64 9.38 -3.72
C ILE A 395 -8.18 10.66 -4.38
N ASP A 396 -9.13 10.54 -5.31
CA ASP A 396 -9.68 11.72 -6.00
C ASP A 396 -10.38 12.69 -5.04
N ASP A 397 -11.10 12.15 -4.05
CA ASP A 397 -11.75 12.95 -3.01
C ASP A 397 -10.74 13.53 -2.02
N VAL A 398 -9.65 12.79 -1.71
CA VAL A 398 -8.52 13.32 -0.92
C VAL A 398 -7.90 14.54 -1.60
N LEU A 399 -7.61 14.48 -2.90
CA LEU A 399 -7.05 15.60 -3.65
C LEU A 399 -8.02 16.80 -3.72
N SER A 400 -9.32 16.52 -3.83
CA SER A 400 -10.37 17.53 -3.80
C SER A 400 -10.41 18.24 -2.45
N LYS A 401 -10.35 17.48 -1.34
CA LYS A 401 -10.34 18.03 0.03
C LYS A 401 -9.06 18.77 0.38
N TYR A 402 -7.92 18.29 -0.08
CA TYR A 402 -6.64 18.98 0.01
C TYR A 402 -6.72 20.38 -0.62
N THR A 403 -7.29 20.49 -1.82
CA THR A 403 -7.46 21.79 -2.49
C THR A 403 -8.44 22.71 -1.75
N GLU A 404 -9.51 22.15 -1.19
CA GLU A 404 -10.51 22.90 -0.43
C GLU A 404 -9.96 23.45 0.90
N VAL A 405 -9.21 22.64 1.66
CA VAL A 405 -8.68 23.03 2.97
C VAL A 405 -7.59 24.09 2.85
N LEU A 406 -6.79 24.04 1.77
CA LEU A 406 -5.70 24.98 1.51
C LEU A 406 -6.19 26.43 1.43
N GLY A 407 -7.42 26.67 0.96
CA GLY A 407 -8.04 28.00 0.93
C GLY A 407 -8.69 28.45 2.26
N LYS A 408 -8.70 27.61 3.29
CA LYS A 408 -9.36 27.85 4.58
C LYS A 408 -8.40 28.01 5.75
N ILE A 409 -7.17 27.52 5.62
CA ILE A 409 -6.13 27.53 6.66
C ILE A 409 -5.06 28.58 6.35
N HIS A 410 -4.27 28.95 7.35
CA HIS A 410 -3.07 29.76 7.14
C HIS A 410 -1.82 28.92 7.44
N LEU A 411 -0.91 28.83 6.46
CA LEU A 411 0.33 28.08 6.63
C LEU A 411 1.17 28.68 7.78
N HIS A 412 1.71 27.85 8.65
CA HIS A 412 2.46 28.28 9.83
C HIS A 412 3.65 27.35 10.12
N GLY A 413 4.26 27.42 11.30
CA GLY A 413 5.25 26.45 11.75
C GLY A 413 5.28 26.40 13.27
N PRO A 414 6.18 25.62 13.88
CA PRO A 414 7.23 24.78 13.28
C PRO A 414 6.70 23.50 12.58
N THR A 415 7.61 22.75 11.95
CA THR A 415 7.35 21.44 11.33
C THR A 415 7.51 20.34 12.37
N HIS A 416 6.40 19.80 12.88
CA HIS A 416 6.37 18.77 13.92
C HIS A 416 5.74 17.48 13.43
N PHE A 417 6.43 16.34 13.59
CA PHE A 417 5.94 15.02 13.18
C PHE A 417 5.39 14.19 14.33
N SER A 418 5.80 14.49 15.57
CA SER A 418 5.39 13.73 16.75
C SER A 418 3.88 13.55 16.85
N GLU A 419 3.08 14.61 16.64
CA GLU A 419 1.62 14.54 16.75
C GLU A 419 0.95 13.64 15.69
N ILE A 420 1.45 13.65 14.44
CA ILE A 420 0.86 12.82 13.37
C ILE A 420 1.31 11.35 13.50
N ILE A 421 2.54 11.11 13.94
CA ILE A 421 3.05 9.77 14.23
C ILE A 421 2.31 9.20 15.45
N GLN A 422 2.18 9.98 16.53
CA GLN A 422 1.39 9.62 17.70
C GLN A 422 -0.04 9.25 17.31
N LYS A 423 -0.69 10.05 16.46
CA LYS A 423 -2.04 9.73 15.98
C LYS A 423 -2.07 8.38 15.28
N SER A 424 -1.09 8.09 14.43
CA SER A 424 -1.00 6.82 13.70
C SER A 424 -0.69 5.62 14.61
N VAL A 425 0.11 5.85 15.66
CA VAL A 425 0.34 4.90 16.76
C VAL A 425 -0.99 4.59 17.46
N GLU A 426 -1.80 5.59 17.80
CA GLU A 426 -3.12 5.39 18.42
C GLU A 426 -4.05 4.54 17.52
N TYR A 427 -4.06 4.78 16.19
CA TYR A 427 -4.77 3.92 15.23
C TYR A 427 -4.29 2.48 15.28
N ALA A 428 -2.97 2.27 15.21
CA ALA A 428 -2.35 0.95 15.19
C ALA A 428 -2.58 0.17 16.50
N GLU A 429 -2.50 0.84 17.67
CA GLU A 429 -2.83 0.25 18.97
C GLU A 429 -4.31 -0.16 19.04
N SER A 430 -5.21 0.72 18.61
CA SER A 430 -6.66 0.49 18.69
C SER A 430 -7.15 -0.68 17.83
N ALA A 431 -6.41 -1.03 16.78
CA ALA A 431 -6.76 -2.14 15.90
C ALA A 431 -6.70 -3.50 16.61
N ASN A 432 -5.90 -3.62 17.68
CA ASN A 432 -5.74 -4.83 18.50
C ASN A 432 -5.56 -6.08 17.63
N VAL A 433 -4.48 -6.06 16.83
CA VAL A 433 -4.21 -7.07 15.82
C VAL A 433 -4.00 -8.43 16.46
N SER A 434 -4.61 -9.46 15.87
CA SER A 434 -4.55 -10.83 16.34
C SER A 434 -4.71 -11.82 15.19
N GLN A 435 -4.57 -13.12 15.47
CA GLN A 435 -4.75 -14.17 14.46
C GLN A 435 -6.10 -14.09 13.71
N ASN A 436 -7.16 -13.66 14.38
CA ASN A 436 -8.50 -13.56 13.80
C ASN A 436 -8.81 -12.18 13.19
N ARG A 437 -7.91 -11.21 13.39
CA ARG A 437 -8.09 -9.82 12.97
C ARG A 437 -6.75 -9.24 12.56
N GLN A 438 -6.45 -9.37 11.27
CA GLN A 438 -5.19 -8.93 10.70
C GLN A 438 -5.40 -7.58 10.03
N GLN A 439 -4.76 -6.55 10.57
CA GLN A 439 -4.79 -5.20 10.02
C GLN A 439 -3.38 -4.61 10.12
N TYR A 440 -3.00 -3.80 9.14
CA TYR A 440 -1.73 -3.12 9.10
C TYR A 440 -1.93 -1.69 8.63
N PHE A 441 -1.17 -0.73 9.16
CA PHE A 441 -1.30 0.68 8.83
C PHE A 441 -0.03 1.19 8.15
N ILE A 442 -0.23 2.03 7.14
CA ILE A 442 0.85 2.76 6.46
C ILE A 442 0.56 4.25 6.59
N LEU A 443 1.40 4.98 7.32
CA LEU A 443 1.36 6.44 7.39
C LEU A 443 2.23 7.03 6.27
N LEU A 444 1.64 7.79 5.35
CA LEU A 444 2.34 8.58 4.34
C LEU A 444 2.45 10.04 4.80
N ILE A 445 3.65 10.50 5.13
CA ILE A 445 3.96 11.90 5.46
C ILE A 445 4.54 12.58 4.22
N LEU A 446 3.96 13.71 3.80
CA LEU A 446 4.52 14.57 2.76
C LEU A 446 4.98 15.88 3.39
N THR A 447 6.24 16.25 3.18
CA THR A 447 6.88 17.41 3.83
C THR A 447 7.88 18.09 2.91
N ASP A 448 8.05 19.40 3.04
CA ASP A 448 9.04 20.16 2.28
C ASP A 448 10.32 20.47 3.07
N GLY A 449 10.34 20.20 4.38
CA GLY A 449 11.31 20.81 5.28
C GLY A 449 11.88 19.87 6.35
N ILE A 450 12.69 20.49 7.21
CA ILE A 450 13.41 19.82 8.31
C ILE A 450 12.49 19.70 9.53
N ILE A 451 12.51 18.53 10.15
CA ILE A 451 11.79 18.23 11.39
C ILE A 451 12.34 19.08 12.54
N ASN A 452 11.47 19.76 13.28
CA ASN A 452 11.86 20.58 14.42
C ASN A 452 11.75 19.85 15.77
N ASP A 453 11.04 18.72 15.84
CA ASP A 453 10.79 17.89 17.03
C ASP A 453 11.38 16.47 16.88
N LEU A 454 12.67 16.39 16.53
CA LEU A 454 13.33 15.12 16.23
C LEU A 454 13.34 14.15 17.43
N GLU A 455 13.57 14.64 18.65
CA GLU A 455 13.63 13.76 19.84
C GLU A 455 12.26 13.17 20.15
N GLU A 456 11.20 13.98 20.12
CA GLU A 456 9.82 13.55 20.30
C GLU A 456 9.38 12.60 19.19
N THR A 457 9.79 12.87 17.94
CA THR A 457 9.56 11.98 16.80
C THR A 457 10.18 10.60 17.04
N ILE A 458 11.44 10.53 17.49
CA ILE A 458 12.11 9.26 17.81
C ILE A 458 11.40 8.52 18.96
N ASP A 459 10.89 9.25 19.95
CA ASP A 459 10.15 8.65 21.06
C ASP A 459 8.86 7.97 20.57
N GLU A 460 8.10 8.62 19.68
CA GLU A 460 6.88 8.03 19.10
C GLU A 460 7.20 6.86 18.15
N LEU A 461 8.28 6.94 17.37
CA LEU A 461 8.76 5.82 16.54
C LEU A 461 9.14 4.60 17.39
N ALA A 462 9.74 4.83 18.56
CA ALA A 462 10.08 3.76 19.49
C ALA A 462 8.84 3.07 20.09
N ILE A 463 7.69 3.74 20.14
CA ILE A 463 6.41 3.10 20.49
C ILE A 463 5.87 2.35 19.26
N GLY A 464 5.85 3.02 18.11
CA GLY A 464 5.35 2.50 16.83
C GLY A 464 6.01 1.22 16.33
N CYS A 465 7.29 0.98 16.65
CA CYS A 465 8.03 -0.18 16.12
C CYS A 465 7.43 -1.54 16.51
N ASN A 466 6.72 -1.60 17.64
CA ASN A 466 6.08 -2.80 18.15
C ASN A 466 4.62 -2.96 17.69
N LEU A 467 4.13 -2.02 16.89
CA LEU A 467 2.75 -1.94 16.41
C LEU A 467 2.66 -2.30 14.92
N PRO A 468 1.46 -2.61 14.41
CA PRO A 468 1.23 -2.92 12.99
C PRO A 468 1.28 -1.65 12.12
N LEU A 469 2.42 -0.97 12.13
CA LEU A 469 2.61 0.34 11.52
C LEU A 469 3.93 0.39 10.73
N SER A 470 3.83 0.97 9.53
CA SER A 470 4.94 1.50 8.72
C SER A 470 4.70 2.98 8.45
N ILE A 471 5.78 3.74 8.27
CA ILE A 471 5.79 5.17 8.05
C ILE A 471 6.64 5.45 6.82
N ILE A 472 6.06 6.16 5.87
CA ILE A 472 6.70 6.60 4.64
C ILE A 472 6.81 8.11 4.71
N ILE A 473 8.00 8.66 4.47
CA ILE A 473 8.23 10.10 4.43
C ILE A 473 8.68 10.48 3.01
N VAL A 474 7.86 11.29 2.33
CA VAL A 474 8.18 11.83 1.01
C VAL A 474 8.59 13.29 1.14
N GLY A 475 9.87 13.56 0.87
CA GLY A 475 10.43 14.92 0.87
C GLY A 475 10.18 15.63 -0.46
N VAL A 476 9.36 16.68 -0.47
CA VAL A 476 9.09 17.51 -1.66
C VAL A 476 9.95 18.78 -1.66
N GLY A 477 10.20 19.36 -2.84
CA GLY A 477 11.03 20.56 -2.94
C GLY A 477 12.53 20.29 -2.95
N ASN A 478 13.33 21.23 -2.43
CA ASN A 478 14.79 21.27 -2.59
C ASN A 478 15.57 21.46 -1.27
N GLU A 479 14.91 21.29 -0.12
CA GLU A 479 15.55 21.45 1.19
C GLU A 479 16.57 20.34 1.51
N ASP A 480 17.30 20.51 2.61
CA ASP A 480 18.21 19.49 3.14
C ASP A 480 17.45 18.42 3.92
N PHE A 481 17.43 17.20 3.39
CA PHE A 481 16.78 16.04 4.01
C PHE A 481 17.73 15.14 4.81
N SER A 482 18.88 15.65 5.24
CA SER A 482 19.85 14.90 6.06
C SER A 482 19.23 14.30 7.33
N THR A 483 18.33 15.02 8.01
CA THR A 483 17.60 14.52 9.19
C THR A 483 16.62 13.39 8.84
N MET A 484 15.99 13.43 7.66
CA MET A 484 15.05 12.37 7.25
C MET A 484 15.78 11.06 6.97
N LYS A 485 16.97 11.14 6.37
CA LYS A 485 17.85 9.98 6.17
C LYS A 485 18.36 9.38 7.48
N LEU A 486 18.41 10.18 8.55
CA LEU A 486 18.72 9.66 9.88
C LEU A 486 17.55 8.83 10.43
N LEU A 487 16.31 9.26 10.16
CA LEU A 487 15.11 8.54 10.61
C LEU A 487 14.88 7.22 9.89
N ASP A 488 15.36 7.12 8.65
CA ASP A 488 15.36 5.90 7.82
C ASP A 488 16.04 4.69 8.49
N ALA A 489 16.91 4.92 9.49
CA ALA A 489 17.50 3.90 10.36
C ALA A 489 18.26 2.71 9.71
N ASP A 490 18.34 2.61 8.38
CA ASP A 490 19.03 1.58 7.57
C ASP A 490 20.42 1.16 8.11
N VAL A 491 21.21 2.15 8.55
CA VAL A 491 22.61 1.95 8.93
C VAL A 491 22.76 1.78 10.44
N ASN A 492 21.98 2.51 11.22
CA ASN A 492 22.09 2.50 12.67
C ASN A 492 20.69 2.61 13.30
N PRO A 493 20.33 1.70 14.23
CA PRO A 493 19.07 1.79 14.96
C PRO A 493 18.95 3.11 15.72
N LEU A 494 17.76 3.72 15.66
CA LEU A 494 17.42 4.90 16.45
C LEU A 494 17.33 4.56 17.95
N PHE A 495 17.70 5.49 18.82
CA PHE A 495 17.62 5.32 20.28
C PHE A 495 16.72 6.38 20.91
N SER A 496 15.65 5.94 21.58
CA SER A 496 14.80 6.81 22.37
C SER A 496 15.40 7.02 23.76
N LYS A 497 15.71 8.29 24.09
CA LYS A 497 16.20 8.67 25.42
C LYS A 497 15.12 8.54 26.48
N LYS A 498 13.87 8.88 26.15
CA LYS A 498 12.73 8.85 27.07
C LYS A 498 12.37 7.43 27.49
N HIS A 499 12.41 6.49 26.56
CA HIS A 499 12.10 5.08 26.82
C HIS A 499 13.35 4.23 27.12
N ASN A 500 14.54 4.80 26.98
CA ASN A 500 15.84 4.15 27.20
C ASN A 500 15.95 2.81 26.44
N LYS A 501 15.54 2.81 25.16
CA LYS A 501 15.54 1.63 24.29
C LYS A 501 15.85 2.00 22.83
N ASN A 502 16.40 1.03 22.09
CA ASN A 502 16.53 1.14 20.64
C ASN A 502 15.18 0.87 19.97
N VAL A 503 14.98 1.45 18.80
CA VAL A 503 13.93 1.07 17.86
C VAL A 503 14.31 -0.32 17.32
N GLU A 504 13.53 -1.34 17.66
CA GLU A 504 13.90 -2.76 17.42
C GLU A 504 13.61 -3.22 15.99
N ARG A 505 12.65 -2.57 15.33
CA ARG A 505 12.20 -2.88 13.98
C ARG A 505 12.24 -1.61 13.15
N ASP A 506 12.75 -1.72 11.92
CA ASP A 506 12.68 -0.61 10.99
C ASP A 506 11.25 -0.42 10.48
N ILE A 507 10.76 0.80 10.55
CA ILE A 507 9.40 1.17 10.17
C ILE A 507 9.35 2.45 9.36
N VAL A 508 10.48 3.10 9.09
CA VAL A 508 10.51 4.41 8.42
C VAL A 508 11.21 4.25 7.09
N GLN A 509 10.56 4.67 6.01
CA GLN A 509 11.16 4.76 4.69
C GLN A 509 11.15 6.21 4.21
N PHE A 510 12.32 6.78 3.91
CA PHE A 510 12.45 8.14 3.39
C PHE A 510 12.78 8.17 1.89
N VAL A 511 11.97 8.91 1.12
CA VAL A 511 12.20 9.09 -0.32
C VAL A 511 12.12 10.58 -0.72
N PRO A 512 13.20 11.17 -1.28
CA PRO A 512 13.17 12.51 -1.82
C PRO A 512 12.51 12.54 -3.21
N TYR A 513 11.37 13.22 -3.32
CA TYR A 513 10.56 13.32 -4.55
C TYR A 513 11.35 13.81 -5.77
N LYS A 514 12.31 14.71 -5.55
CA LYS A 514 13.13 15.33 -6.59
C LYS A 514 13.80 14.34 -7.53
N GLN A 515 14.16 13.15 -7.05
CA GLN A 515 14.84 12.13 -7.84
C GLN A 515 13.91 11.45 -8.87
N PHE A 516 12.58 11.61 -8.73
CA PHE A 516 11.57 10.89 -9.51
C PHE A 516 10.63 11.81 -10.31
N LYS A 517 11.05 13.06 -10.54
CA LYS A 517 10.26 14.04 -11.31
C LYS A 517 9.95 13.52 -12.71
N GLY A 518 8.66 13.38 -13.02
CA GLY A 518 8.19 12.90 -14.32
C GLY A 518 8.06 11.36 -14.44
N THR A 519 8.41 10.61 -13.40
CA THR A 519 8.29 9.15 -13.35
C THR A 519 7.52 8.69 -12.10
N PRO A 520 6.17 8.86 -12.06
CA PRO A 520 5.36 8.49 -10.89
C PRO A 520 5.53 7.03 -10.46
N TYR A 521 5.68 6.12 -11.43
CA TYR A 521 5.89 4.69 -11.17
C TYR A 521 7.21 4.40 -10.45
N ALA A 522 8.27 5.16 -10.75
CA ALA A 522 9.55 4.98 -10.08
C ALA A 522 9.50 5.48 -8.62
N LEU A 523 8.74 6.56 -8.36
CA LEU A 523 8.50 7.02 -7.00
C LEU A 523 7.74 5.97 -6.17
N ALA A 524 6.61 5.47 -6.70
CA ALA A 524 5.82 4.45 -6.00
C ALA A 524 6.65 3.19 -5.74
N LYS A 525 7.52 2.81 -6.69
CA LYS A 525 8.45 1.70 -6.55
C LYS A 525 9.33 1.84 -5.32
N GLU A 526 10.08 2.94 -5.22
CA GLU A 526 11.06 3.15 -4.15
C GLU A 526 10.40 3.42 -2.79
N VAL A 527 9.23 4.07 -2.81
CA VAL A 527 8.46 4.37 -1.60
C VAL A 527 7.86 3.11 -0.96
N LEU A 528 7.44 2.14 -1.77
CA LEU A 528 6.71 0.97 -1.31
C LEU A 528 7.58 -0.29 -1.18
N TYR A 529 8.87 -0.19 -1.52
CA TYR A 529 9.78 -1.33 -1.65
C TYR A 529 9.88 -2.17 -0.36
N GLU A 530 9.99 -1.52 0.81
CA GLU A 530 10.23 -2.20 2.09
C GLU A 530 8.97 -2.66 2.81
N ILE A 531 7.81 -2.13 2.42
CA ILE A 531 6.55 -2.36 3.12
C ILE A 531 6.21 -3.86 3.26
N PRO A 532 6.35 -4.71 2.22
CA PRO A 532 6.08 -6.13 2.36
C PRO A 532 6.96 -6.79 3.44
N GLU A 533 8.25 -6.44 3.52
CA GLU A 533 9.16 -7.00 4.51
C GLU A 533 8.81 -6.52 5.92
N GLN A 534 8.53 -5.22 6.09
CA GLN A 534 8.12 -4.65 7.38
C GLN A 534 6.80 -5.28 7.90
N VAL A 535 5.86 -5.60 7.01
CA VAL A 535 4.62 -6.32 7.34
C VAL A 535 4.94 -7.76 7.78
N LEU A 536 5.73 -8.49 7.00
CA LEU A 536 6.09 -9.88 7.29
C LEU A 536 6.87 -10.00 8.60
N GLU A 537 7.79 -9.07 8.86
CA GLU A 537 8.54 -9.00 10.09
C GLU A 537 7.62 -8.81 11.30
N PHE A 538 6.69 -7.85 11.24
CA PHE A 538 5.71 -7.63 12.31
C PHE A 538 4.87 -8.88 12.58
N MET A 539 4.33 -9.51 11.53
CA MET A 539 3.49 -10.71 11.67
C MET A 539 4.27 -11.87 12.30
N ARG A 540 5.53 -12.07 11.87
CA ARG A 540 6.43 -13.09 12.39
C ARG A 540 6.76 -12.87 13.87
N LEU A 541 7.16 -11.65 14.26
CA LEU A 541 7.49 -11.32 15.65
C LEU A 541 6.28 -11.51 16.59
N ASN A 542 5.07 -11.27 16.09
CA ASN A 542 3.83 -11.43 16.83
C ASN A 542 3.20 -12.84 16.70
N ASN A 543 3.85 -13.78 16.03
CA ASN A 543 3.37 -15.15 15.78
C ASN A 543 1.97 -15.20 15.12
N ILE A 544 1.68 -14.23 14.25
CA ILE A 544 0.45 -14.18 13.46
C ILE A 544 0.72 -14.90 12.14
N ARG A 545 -0.13 -15.87 11.80
CA ARG A 545 -0.08 -16.60 10.53
C ARG A 545 -1.11 -16.06 9.55
N PRO A 546 -0.96 -16.21 8.23
CA PRO A 546 -2.00 -15.83 7.27
C PRO A 546 -3.38 -16.41 7.60
N GLY A 547 -4.43 -15.62 7.37
CA GLY A 547 -5.81 -16.09 7.53
C GLY A 547 -6.16 -17.22 6.55
N ILE A 548 -6.94 -18.20 7.00
CA ILE A 548 -7.41 -19.28 6.12
C ILE A 548 -8.74 -18.86 5.49
N VAL A 549 -8.74 -18.60 4.17
CA VAL A 549 -9.98 -18.38 3.42
C VAL A 549 -10.77 -19.68 3.36
N LYS A 550 -11.84 -19.79 4.15
CA LYS A 550 -12.80 -20.90 3.99
C LYS A 550 -13.53 -20.70 2.66
N HIS A 551 -13.14 -21.44 1.62
CA HIS A 551 -13.94 -21.58 0.41
C HIS A 551 -15.31 -22.16 0.78
N THR A 552 -16.29 -21.29 0.96
CA THR A 552 -17.67 -21.73 1.16
C THR A 552 -18.16 -22.18 -0.21
N ILE A 553 -18.15 -23.49 -0.44
CA ILE A 553 -18.80 -24.10 -1.60
C ILE A 553 -20.29 -23.76 -1.48
N ILE A 554 -20.76 -22.78 -2.25
CA ILE A 554 -22.18 -22.47 -2.37
C ILE A 554 -22.83 -23.66 -3.09
N ARG A 555 -23.35 -24.62 -2.32
CA ARG A 555 -24.36 -25.54 -2.83
C ARG A 555 -25.63 -24.73 -3.05
N ASN A 556 -26.05 -24.61 -4.31
CA ASN A 556 -27.29 -23.96 -4.73
C ASN A 556 -28.44 -24.30 -3.79
N GLY A 557 -28.86 -23.32 -3.00
CA GLY A 557 -29.95 -23.44 -2.04
C GLY A 557 -30.24 -22.06 -1.48
N SER A 558 -31.32 -21.46 -1.98
CA SER A 558 -31.81 -20.11 -1.66
C SER A 558 -31.77 -19.81 -0.16
N LYS A 559 -30.78 -19.03 0.26
CA LYS A 559 -30.85 -18.20 1.45
C LYS A 559 -30.23 -16.86 1.12
N THR A 560 -31.03 -15.81 1.26
CA THR A 560 -30.60 -14.41 1.23
C THR A 560 -29.39 -14.24 2.13
N PHE A 561 -28.23 -14.00 1.52
CA PHE A 561 -27.01 -13.67 2.23
C PHE A 561 -27.11 -12.19 2.63
N SER A 562 -27.28 -11.93 3.92
CA SER A 562 -26.83 -10.66 4.49
C SER A 562 -25.30 -10.62 4.35
N PRO A 563 -24.70 -9.52 3.88
CA PRO A 563 -23.24 -9.40 3.86
C PRO A 563 -22.74 -9.69 5.27
N SER A 564 -21.88 -10.69 5.43
CA SER A 564 -21.05 -10.80 6.63
C SER A 564 -20.41 -9.43 6.83
N ALA A 565 -20.55 -8.90 8.05
CA ALA A 565 -20.07 -7.60 8.45
C ALA A 565 -18.75 -7.29 7.74
N THR A 566 -18.74 -6.19 6.99
CA THR A 566 -17.50 -5.54 6.55
C THR A 566 -16.55 -5.55 7.73
N ASN A 567 -15.29 -5.91 7.53
CA ASN A 567 -14.21 -5.59 8.45
C ASN A 567 -14.02 -4.06 8.44
N SER A 568 -15.08 -3.30 8.72
CA SER A 568 -15.06 -1.87 8.91
C SER A 568 -14.32 -1.63 10.20
N ILE A 569 -13.04 -1.30 10.04
CA ILE A 569 -12.21 -0.42 10.85
C ILE A 569 -12.68 -0.22 12.31
N ASN A 570 -11.87 -0.72 13.26
CA ASN A 570 -11.98 -0.37 14.69
C ASN A 570 -11.77 1.13 14.96
N ALA A 571 -11.23 1.89 14.00
CA ALA A 571 -11.10 3.33 14.16
C ALA A 571 -12.47 4.00 14.38
N ASN A 572 -13.58 3.45 13.89
CA ASN A 572 -14.89 3.97 14.27
C ASN A 572 -15.13 3.85 15.78
N ASP A 573 -14.86 2.69 16.40
CA ASP A 573 -15.06 2.51 17.85
C ASP A 573 -14.08 3.35 18.68
N TYR A 574 -12.82 3.46 18.26
CA TYR A 574 -11.82 4.30 18.92
C TYR A 574 -12.16 5.80 18.80
N LEU A 575 -12.47 6.29 17.60
CA LEU A 575 -12.83 7.70 17.39
C LEU A 575 -14.18 8.05 18.06
N ILE A 576 -15.13 7.13 18.11
CA ILE A 576 -16.37 7.29 18.87
C ILE A 576 -16.06 7.45 20.37
N LYS A 577 -15.17 6.61 20.90
CA LYS A 577 -14.73 6.71 22.29
C LYS A 577 -14.03 8.04 22.56
N GLU A 578 -13.06 8.43 21.72
CA GLU A 578 -12.39 9.74 21.83
C GLU A 578 -13.38 10.91 21.77
N LYS A 579 -14.36 10.83 20.86
CA LYS A 579 -15.41 11.85 20.73
C LYS A 579 -16.23 11.99 22.00
N MET A 580 -16.62 10.88 22.61
CA MET A 580 -17.38 10.89 23.87
C MET A 580 -16.53 11.44 25.03
N GLU A 581 -15.27 11.02 25.13
CA GLU A 581 -14.34 11.49 26.17
C GLU A 581 -14.08 13.01 26.04
N PHE A 582 -13.84 13.49 24.81
CA PHE A 582 -13.65 14.91 24.54
C PHE A 582 -14.89 15.76 24.87
N ILE A 583 -16.09 15.26 24.55
CA ILE A 583 -17.35 15.95 24.90
C ILE A 583 -17.50 16.02 26.43
N GLU A 584 -17.27 14.91 27.14
CA GLU A 584 -17.39 14.87 28.61
C GLU A 584 -16.35 15.77 29.30
N GLU A 585 -15.13 15.83 28.78
CA GLU A 585 -14.09 16.73 29.29
C GLU A 585 -14.43 18.20 29.02
N ALA A 586 -14.93 18.54 27.84
CA ALA A 586 -15.42 19.89 27.52
C ALA A 586 -16.55 20.33 28.47
N ILE A 587 -17.44 19.41 28.84
CA ILE A 587 -18.52 19.67 29.80
C ILE A 587 -17.95 19.90 31.21
N LYS A 588 -16.95 19.12 31.64
CA LYS A 588 -16.26 19.31 32.92
C LYS A 588 -15.56 20.67 33.01
N LEU A 589 -15.06 21.18 31.88
CA LEU A 589 -14.48 22.52 31.77
C LEU A 589 -15.52 23.66 31.79
N GLY A 590 -16.81 23.33 31.90
CA GLY A 590 -17.90 24.29 32.10
C GLY A 590 -18.68 24.68 30.85
N LEU A 591 -18.42 24.03 29.70
CA LEU A 591 -19.17 24.28 28.46
C LEU A 591 -20.54 23.60 28.47
N SER A 592 -21.56 24.24 27.88
CA SER A 592 -22.91 23.66 27.83
C SER A 592 -22.97 22.45 26.89
N ARG A 593 -23.45 21.29 27.37
CA ARG A 593 -23.58 20.05 26.60
C ARG A 593 -24.23 20.24 25.21
N PRO A 594 -25.38 20.94 25.05
CA PRO A 594 -25.99 21.10 23.73
C PRO A 594 -25.13 21.86 22.71
N SER A 595 -24.37 22.86 23.17
CA SER A 595 -23.49 23.66 22.31
C SER A 595 -22.24 22.88 21.88
N VAL A 596 -21.70 22.09 22.81
CA VAL A 596 -20.56 21.19 22.56
C VAL A 596 -20.97 20.10 21.57
N GLU A 597 -22.01 19.33 21.87
CA GLU A 597 -22.48 18.24 21.00
C GLU A 597 -22.84 18.74 19.60
N ASN A 598 -23.56 19.85 19.47
CA ASN A 598 -23.92 20.43 18.17
C ASN A 598 -22.69 20.96 17.41
N THR A 599 -21.62 21.34 18.09
CA THR A 599 -20.38 21.79 17.43
C THR A 599 -19.53 20.61 17.00
N VAL A 600 -19.31 19.65 17.89
CA VAL A 600 -18.57 18.42 17.61
C VAL A 600 -19.27 17.59 16.52
N ASN A 601 -20.60 17.46 16.54
CA ASN A 601 -21.34 16.74 15.49
C ASN A 601 -21.33 17.43 14.12
N LYS A 602 -21.00 18.72 14.06
CA LYS A 602 -20.81 19.44 12.78
C LYS A 602 -19.40 19.29 12.23
N GLY A 603 -18.46 18.75 13.01
CA GLY A 603 -17.05 18.69 12.71
C GLY A 603 -16.25 19.76 13.44
N ILE A 604 -15.11 19.35 13.99
CA ILE A 604 -14.03 20.22 14.46
C ILE A 604 -12.71 19.71 13.87
N TYR A 605 -11.79 20.62 13.56
CA TYR A 605 -10.54 20.30 12.87
C TYR A 605 -9.59 19.44 13.72
N CYS A 606 -9.47 19.72 15.02
CA CYS A 606 -8.57 19.02 15.93
C CYS A 606 -9.14 18.98 17.36
N LYS A 607 -8.55 18.14 18.22
CA LYS A 607 -8.94 17.97 19.63
C LYS A 607 -8.46 19.13 20.51
N SER A 608 -8.88 20.36 20.21
CA SER A 608 -8.53 21.57 20.99
C SER A 608 -9.77 22.20 21.66
N PHE A 609 -9.70 22.39 22.99
CA PHE A 609 -10.77 23.07 23.74
C PHE A 609 -10.85 24.57 23.44
N ASP A 610 -9.72 25.20 23.12
CA ASP A 610 -9.67 26.61 22.71
C ASP A 610 -10.44 26.78 21.39
N LEU A 611 -10.11 25.94 20.40
CA LEU A 611 -10.79 25.92 19.10
C LEU A 611 -12.29 25.63 19.25
N LEU A 612 -12.66 24.67 20.09
CA LEU A 612 -14.07 24.34 20.38
C LEU A 612 -14.80 25.56 20.95
N THR A 613 -14.19 26.25 21.91
CA THR A 613 -14.76 27.44 22.55
C THR A 613 -14.94 28.55 21.52
N GLU A 614 -13.95 28.80 20.67
CA GLU A 614 -14.04 29.78 19.59
C GLU A 614 -15.15 29.48 18.59
N MET A 615 -15.31 28.22 18.19
CA MET A 615 -16.36 27.79 17.27
C MET A 615 -17.75 27.96 17.87
N ILE A 616 -17.91 27.75 19.18
CA ILE A 616 -19.15 28.01 19.92
C ILE A 616 -19.43 29.51 19.99
N GLU A 617 -18.43 30.34 20.33
CA GLU A 617 -18.54 31.80 20.40
C GLU A 617 -18.91 32.42 19.05
N ASN A 618 -18.28 31.96 17.97
CA ASN A 618 -18.48 32.53 16.64
C ASN A 618 -19.90 32.25 16.10
N LYS A 619 -20.51 31.11 16.48
CA LYS A 619 -21.93 30.82 16.16
C LYS A 619 -22.91 31.76 16.87
N ASN A 620 -22.52 32.33 18.01
CA ASN A 620 -23.34 33.25 18.79
C ASN A 620 -23.23 34.72 18.33
N LYS A 621 -22.36 35.04 17.34
CA LYS A 621 -22.27 36.39 16.77
C LYS A 621 -23.38 36.63 15.74
N PRO A 622 -24.17 37.72 15.84
CA PRO A 622 -25.13 38.08 14.80
C PRO A 622 -24.37 38.45 13.52
N LYS A 623 -24.74 37.84 12.38
CA LYS A 623 -24.18 38.20 11.06
C LYS A 623 -24.35 39.72 10.84
N PRO A 624 -23.30 40.45 10.41
CA PRO A 624 -23.42 41.89 10.20
C PRO A 624 -24.42 42.20 9.09
N LYS A 625 -25.35 43.13 9.37
CA LYS A 625 -26.29 43.67 8.38
C LYS A 625 -25.50 44.52 7.38
N SER A 626 -25.53 44.13 6.10
CA SER A 626 -25.01 44.94 5.00
C SER A 626 -25.72 46.29 4.95
N ILE A 627 -24.95 47.38 5.03
CA ILE A 627 -25.43 48.77 4.94
C ILE A 627 -25.75 49.07 3.47
N LEU A 628 -27.03 49.13 3.11
CA LEU A 628 -27.50 49.68 1.84
C LEU A 628 -27.83 51.17 2.05
N LYS A 629 -27.03 52.05 1.45
CA LYS A 629 -27.34 53.48 1.31
C LYS A 629 -28.58 53.64 0.42
N SER A 630 -29.54 54.40 0.91
CA SER A 630 -30.78 54.76 0.23
C SER A 630 -30.53 55.79 -0.88
N SER A 631 -31.02 55.50 -2.08
CA SER A 631 -31.39 56.52 -3.07
C SER A 631 -32.73 56.14 -3.70
N SER A 632 -33.66 57.07 -3.57
CA SER A 632 -34.95 57.30 -4.23
C SER A 632 -35.40 56.33 -5.36
N GLY A 633 -36.59 55.75 -5.15
CA GLY A 633 -37.76 55.93 -6.02
C GLY A 633 -37.68 55.39 -7.46
N GLY A 634 -38.23 54.19 -7.66
CA GLY A 634 -38.58 53.67 -8.98
C GLY A 634 -39.18 52.27 -8.89
N GLU A 635 -40.50 52.16 -8.99
CA GLU A 635 -41.22 50.90 -9.08
C GLU A 635 -40.67 50.03 -10.23
N ARG A 636 -40.25 48.80 -9.93
CA ARG A 636 -40.18 47.70 -10.90
C ARG A 636 -40.23 46.34 -10.18
N ARG A 637 -41.07 45.48 -10.73
CA ARG A 637 -41.45 44.13 -10.28
C ARG A 637 -40.24 43.31 -9.80
N LYS A 638 -40.30 42.82 -8.56
CA LYS A 638 -39.33 41.85 -8.03
C LYS A 638 -39.62 40.46 -8.62
N SER A 639 -38.83 40.04 -9.59
CA SER A 639 -38.60 38.63 -9.88
C SER A 639 -37.69 38.06 -8.78
N VAL A 640 -38.23 37.14 -7.97
CA VAL A 640 -37.45 36.37 -6.99
C VAL A 640 -36.61 35.36 -7.77
N GLN A 641 -35.31 35.60 -7.88
CA GLN A 641 -34.36 34.62 -8.37
C GLN A 641 -34.01 33.70 -7.20
N VAL A 642 -34.51 32.47 -7.23
CA VAL A 642 -34.20 31.42 -6.26
C VAL A 642 -32.85 30.82 -6.67
N HIS A 643 -31.83 30.96 -5.81
CA HIS A 643 -30.58 30.20 -5.95
C HIS A 643 -30.88 28.72 -5.67
N LEU A 644 -30.80 27.90 -6.72
CA LEU A 644 -30.89 26.44 -6.64
C LEU A 644 -29.61 25.89 -6.00
N VAL A 645 -29.76 25.36 -4.79
CA VAL A 645 -28.76 24.52 -4.12
C VAL A 645 -28.98 23.07 -4.59
N GLY A 646 -27.97 22.52 -5.27
CA GLY A 646 -27.51 21.13 -5.10
C GLY A 646 -28.31 19.96 -5.68
N LYS A 647 -27.56 19.09 -6.37
CA LYS A 647 -27.75 17.63 -6.55
C LYS A 647 -28.86 17.17 -7.50
N ASN A 648 -28.44 16.61 -8.64
CA ASN A 648 -29.26 15.78 -9.54
C ASN A 648 -29.86 14.57 -8.79
N LYS A 649 -31.09 14.71 -8.27
CA LYS A 649 -32.02 13.58 -8.12
C LYS A 649 -33.38 14.04 -8.61
N ASN A 650 -33.68 13.78 -9.89
CA ASN A 650 -34.98 14.10 -10.49
C ASN A 650 -36.15 13.31 -9.88
N TYR A 651 -35.89 12.36 -8.97
CA TYR A 651 -36.86 11.44 -8.39
C TYR A 651 -37.13 11.75 -6.91
N CYS A 652 -38.39 11.56 -6.51
CA CYS A 652 -38.95 11.81 -5.20
C CYS A 652 -38.17 11.11 -4.10
N PHE A 653 -37.72 11.86 -3.10
CA PHE A 653 -36.95 11.37 -1.97
C PHE A 653 -37.63 10.21 -1.23
N MET A 654 -38.96 10.27 -1.10
CA MET A 654 -39.74 9.28 -0.34
C MET A 654 -40.04 7.96 -1.06
N CYS A 655 -40.43 7.99 -2.34
CA CYS A 655 -40.81 6.76 -3.06
C CYS A 655 -39.75 6.30 -4.07
N GLN A 656 -38.74 7.13 -4.35
CA GLN A 656 -37.68 6.92 -5.35
C GLN A 656 -38.15 6.58 -6.78
N ALA A 657 -39.47 6.53 -7.05
CA ALA A 657 -40.04 6.08 -8.32
C ALA A 657 -40.67 7.22 -9.14
N ASN A 658 -41.16 8.28 -8.50
CA ASN A 658 -41.86 9.39 -9.19
C ASN A 658 -40.96 10.61 -9.33
N LEU A 659 -41.12 11.41 -10.37
CA LEU A 659 -40.39 12.68 -10.52
C LEU A 659 -40.82 13.70 -9.46
N ILE A 660 -39.90 14.57 -9.06
CA ILE A 660 -40.17 15.67 -8.14
C ILE A 660 -40.98 16.76 -8.86
N ASP A 661 -42.17 17.07 -8.35
CA ASP A 661 -43.12 18.02 -8.94
C ASP A 661 -43.81 18.93 -7.90
N VAL A 662 -43.29 18.99 -6.66
CA VAL A 662 -43.82 19.82 -5.58
C VAL A 662 -42.73 20.69 -4.96
N ILE A 663 -43.08 21.96 -4.71
CA ILE A 663 -42.25 22.94 -4.03
C ILE A 663 -42.84 23.18 -2.64
N LEU A 664 -42.01 23.01 -1.61
CA LEU A 664 -42.34 23.39 -0.23
C LEU A 664 -42.07 24.88 -0.05
N GLN A 665 -43.10 25.70 0.23
CA GLN A 665 -42.94 27.17 0.19
C GLN A 665 -42.03 27.72 1.29
N ASP A 666 -42.03 27.08 2.46
CA ASP A 666 -41.33 27.60 3.64
C ASP A 666 -39.80 27.46 3.53
N CYS A 667 -39.31 26.50 2.73
CA CYS A 667 -37.87 26.27 2.51
C CYS A 667 -37.44 26.28 1.04
N GLY A 668 -38.38 26.25 0.09
CA GLY A 668 -38.11 26.22 -1.35
C GLY A 668 -37.58 24.89 -1.88
N CYS A 669 -37.49 23.84 -1.07
CA CYS A 669 -36.94 22.54 -1.49
C CYS A 669 -37.90 21.77 -2.41
N GLU A 670 -37.36 21.26 -3.53
CA GLU A 670 -38.01 20.29 -4.42
C GLU A 670 -37.57 18.88 -4.00
N VAL A 671 -38.31 18.24 -3.10
CA VAL A 671 -37.86 16.97 -2.46
C VAL A 671 -38.82 15.80 -2.63
N VAL A 672 -40.08 16.05 -2.97
CA VAL A 672 -41.14 15.03 -2.97
C VAL A 672 -42.07 15.17 -4.16
N CYS A 673 -42.66 14.05 -4.58
CA CYS A 673 -43.71 14.07 -5.60
C CYS A 673 -45.09 14.35 -4.99
N SER A 674 -46.03 14.75 -5.84
CA SER A 674 -47.40 15.10 -5.51
C SER A 674 -48.21 14.00 -4.83
N LYS A 675 -47.81 12.73 -4.96
CA LYS A 675 -48.40 11.60 -4.23
C LYS A 675 -47.85 11.45 -2.81
N CYS A 676 -46.56 11.69 -2.62
CA CYS A 676 -45.89 11.50 -1.33
C CYS A 676 -46.11 12.65 -0.36
N VAL A 677 -46.57 13.82 -0.82
CA VAL A 677 -46.86 14.97 0.04
C VAL A 677 -47.82 14.64 1.19
N GLN A 678 -48.82 13.77 0.96
CA GLN A 678 -49.80 13.40 1.99
C GLN A 678 -49.20 12.56 3.14
N VAL A 679 -47.99 12.03 2.96
CA VAL A 679 -47.30 11.15 3.91
C VAL A 679 -46.17 11.89 4.65
N ILE A 680 -45.87 13.12 4.23
CA ILE A 680 -44.83 13.95 4.87
C ILE A 680 -45.40 14.50 6.18
N GLY A 681 -44.64 14.37 7.25
CA GLY A 681 -44.95 14.97 8.54
C GLY A 681 -44.86 16.50 8.52
N LYS A 682 -44.73 17.11 9.69
CA LYS A 682 -44.65 18.57 9.79
C LYS A 682 -43.32 19.15 9.32
N ASP A 683 -42.29 18.36 9.01
CA ASP A 683 -40.95 18.86 8.70
C ASP A 683 -40.41 18.37 7.34
N CYS A 684 -39.64 19.23 6.67
CA CYS A 684 -39.02 18.96 5.37
C CYS A 684 -37.95 17.86 5.46
N PRO A 685 -38.01 16.79 4.64
CA PRO A 685 -37.03 15.71 4.68
C PRO A 685 -35.58 16.12 4.32
N SER A 686 -35.40 17.25 3.64
CA SER A 686 -34.07 17.70 3.19
C SER A 686 -33.43 18.78 4.06
N CYS A 687 -34.23 19.55 4.81
CA CYS A 687 -33.71 20.69 5.59
C CYS A 687 -34.37 20.83 6.97
N SER A 688 -35.25 19.90 7.34
CA SER A 688 -35.95 19.82 8.63
C SER A 688 -36.75 21.06 9.02
N THR A 689 -37.06 21.95 8.06
CA THR A 689 -37.91 23.12 8.27
C THR A 689 -39.38 22.69 8.35
N THR A 690 -40.10 23.22 9.34
CA THR A 690 -41.53 22.94 9.50
C THR A 690 -42.33 23.45 8.30
N ILE A 691 -43.05 22.55 7.64
CA ILE A 691 -43.85 22.77 6.45
C ILE A 691 -45.23 23.26 6.88
N VAL A 692 -45.60 24.45 6.41
CA VAL A 692 -46.92 25.05 6.61
C VAL A 692 -47.66 25.17 5.27
N LYS A 693 -46.96 25.30 4.13
CA LYS A 693 -47.56 25.37 2.78
C LYS A 693 -46.72 24.68 1.69
N TRP A 694 -47.41 24.05 0.73
CA TRP A 694 -46.79 23.46 -0.47
C TRP A 694 -47.61 23.72 -1.74
N ILE A 695 -46.97 23.65 -2.90
CA ILE A 695 -47.58 23.91 -4.23
C ILE A 695 -47.05 22.94 -5.29
N LYS A 696 -47.92 22.47 -6.19
CA LYS A 696 -47.53 21.66 -7.34
C LYS A 696 -46.93 22.53 -8.44
N LYS A 697 -45.84 22.05 -9.05
CA LYS A 697 -45.17 22.69 -10.19
C LYS A 697 -46.05 22.57 -11.44
N ASN A 698 -46.35 23.68 -12.09
CA ASN A 698 -47.19 23.68 -13.29
C ASN A 698 -46.38 23.23 -14.52
N PRO A 699 -46.91 22.41 -15.45
CA PRO A 699 -46.11 21.72 -16.47
C PRO A 699 -45.53 22.57 -17.62
N GLN A 700 -45.67 23.90 -17.63
CA GLN A 700 -45.46 24.71 -18.85
C GLN A 700 -44.07 25.33 -19.06
N SER A 701 -43.00 24.83 -18.43
CA SER A 701 -41.63 25.32 -18.69
C SER A 701 -40.65 24.20 -19.04
N ARG A 702 -41.00 23.36 -20.02
CA ARG A 702 -40.05 22.49 -20.72
C ARG A 702 -40.23 22.62 -22.22
N GLY A 703 -39.26 23.23 -22.88
CA GLY A 703 -39.12 23.21 -24.33
C GLY A 703 -38.27 24.35 -24.84
N PHE A 704 -37.01 24.07 -25.19
CA PHE A 704 -36.48 24.24 -26.54
C PHE A 704 -35.03 23.73 -26.56
N ASP A 705 -34.85 22.52 -27.08
CA ASP A 705 -33.69 22.19 -27.92
C ASP A 705 -34.14 21.11 -28.91
N LYS A 706 -34.44 21.56 -30.12
CA LYS A 706 -34.69 20.72 -31.29
C LYS A 706 -33.51 20.90 -32.25
N HIS A 707 -32.64 19.90 -32.30
CA HIS A 707 -31.90 19.58 -33.52
C HIS A 707 -31.71 18.05 -33.63
N ARG A 708 -32.62 17.39 -34.34
CA ARG A 708 -32.29 16.40 -35.40
C ARG A 708 -33.51 15.82 -36.11
N ALA A 709 -33.29 15.53 -37.39
CA ALA A 709 -33.95 14.57 -38.29
C ALA A 709 -35.21 15.02 -39.07
N SER A 710 -34.92 15.74 -40.17
CA SER A 710 -35.24 15.45 -41.58
C SER A 710 -36.14 14.27 -42.00
N VAL A 711 -36.82 14.53 -43.14
CA VAL A 711 -37.37 13.64 -44.20
C VAL A 711 -38.79 13.11 -43.99
N SER A 712 -39.75 13.84 -44.56
CA SER A 712 -40.51 13.43 -45.76
C SER A 712 -41.00 14.69 -46.48
#